data_AF-A0A961D872-F1
#
_entry.id   AF-A0A961D872-F1
#
_cell.length_a   1.000
_cell.length_b   1.000
_cell.length_c   1.000
_cell.angle_alpha   90.00
_cell.angle_beta   90.00
_cell.angle_gamma   90.00
#
_symmetry.space_group_name_H-M   'P 1'
#
loop_
_entity.id
_entity.type
_entity.pdbx_description
1 polymer ?
#
loop_
_entity_poly.entity_id
_entity_poly.type
_entity_poly.pdbx_seq_one_letter_code
_entity_poly.pdbx_strand_id
1 'polypeptide(L)'
;MNRCVFHLGLALASAVCAFGEPATFVRGINLNGPALMIDDHKWESGKEAENVTISGKTFENQKVLLKPPVDTERTRMIRSSVWGNDVNVTFNSVPEGGYQVFLYVWEDNNNERFSLKVNDKLVVEAFESGTEGMWKKLGPWPARPVAGKIKITAIAASHGAANLSGIELWKGEGEVPQIAQADFAGTPSAEQLAFFENKIRPVLVEHCYECHSATAKKIKGGLVVDSRAGVHKGGDTGPLLTPGDPEASLLIEAVRHASEDTAMPPKKKLPANVITDLEAWVRMGAPDPRDTDTVAAVQAKSAINWDKAREWWSLRPLETPQPPKVKDNAWPVNEVDRFVLARVEEAGLKPARDADKRVLIRRATYDLTGLPPSPQEVDAFLADDSKDAFARVVDRLLDSPAYGERWGRHWLDVVRYADTAGDNSDYPIPQMRRYRDWVIAAFNRDLPYDEFVRDQLAGDLRGGATDAERYDRIIATGYIGNSRRFGSRVDDYPQHLTIEDTLDNLGRTFLGLSINCARCHDHKFDPISNEDYYALYGIFNSTRYPWPGIELDKKQRDLVPLVPISMKAQAEAKRVEREKEMTRLRKEADKLKADLKTAAKDKKAAMEAKMKEAQAKLAALAKKPLPFEFAYAVADAAKVGD
;
A
#
# COMPACT_ATOMS: atom_id res chain seq x y z
N MET A 1 46.78 44.19 -13.51
CA MET A 1 46.17 43.55 -12.33
C MET A 1 44.96 42.77 -12.81
N ASN A 2 45.19 41.53 -13.24
CA ASN A 2 44.16 40.59 -13.70
C ASN A 2 43.48 39.96 -12.49
N ARG A 3 42.15 39.85 -12.49
CA ARG A 3 41.40 39.01 -11.55
C ARG A 3 40.99 37.72 -12.25
N CYS A 4 41.44 36.63 -11.64
CA CYS A 4 41.38 35.26 -12.10
C CYS A 4 39.96 34.70 -12.11
N VAL A 5 39.61 34.10 -13.25
CA VAL A 5 38.63 33.01 -13.37
C VAL A 5 39.39 31.72 -13.04
N PHE A 6 38.95 30.98 -12.02
CA PHE A 6 39.52 29.67 -11.71
C PHE A 6 38.95 28.62 -12.68
N HIS A 7 39.69 28.34 -13.74
CA HIS A 7 39.70 27.04 -14.40
C HIS A 7 40.70 26.14 -13.66
N LEU A 8 40.23 25.05 -13.07
CA LEU A 8 41.09 23.90 -12.77
C LEU A 8 40.70 22.76 -13.70
N GLY A 9 41.52 22.57 -14.74
CA GLY A 9 41.56 21.33 -15.48
C GLY A 9 42.20 20.26 -14.61
N LEU A 10 41.49 19.15 -14.41
CA LEU A 10 42.11 17.90 -14.00
C LEU A 10 42.25 17.03 -15.26
N ALA A 11 43.50 16.79 -15.64
CA ALA A 11 43.85 15.80 -16.63
C ALA A 11 43.44 14.41 -16.11
N LEU A 12 42.31 13.89 -16.62
CA LEU A 12 42.02 12.46 -16.56
C LEU A 12 42.89 11.80 -17.63
N ALA A 13 44.07 11.32 -17.21
CA ALA A 13 44.76 10.28 -17.93
C ALA A 13 43.78 9.10 -18.08
N SER A 14 43.40 8.77 -19.31
CA SER A 14 42.76 7.50 -19.65
C SER A 14 43.68 6.36 -19.22
N ALA A 15 43.46 5.85 -18.01
CA ALA A 15 43.80 4.47 -17.70
C ALA A 15 42.85 3.62 -18.53
N VAL A 16 43.31 3.20 -19.72
CA VAL A 16 42.77 2.03 -20.39
C VAL A 16 42.99 0.87 -19.44
N CYS A 17 41.99 0.56 -18.62
CA CYS A 17 41.92 -0.73 -17.96
C CYS A 17 41.91 -1.77 -19.08
N ALA A 18 43.00 -2.51 -19.23
CA ALA A 18 43.00 -3.72 -20.01
C ALA A 18 41.88 -4.60 -19.45
N PHE A 19 40.79 -4.77 -20.18
CA PHE A 19 39.80 -5.80 -19.89
C PHE A 19 40.56 -7.13 -19.94
N GLY A 20 40.71 -7.79 -18.79
CA GLY A 20 41.23 -9.15 -18.74
C GLY A 20 40.37 -10.07 -19.61
N GLU A 21 40.94 -11.18 -20.09
CA GLU A 21 40.18 -12.17 -20.86
C GLU A 21 38.88 -12.54 -20.12
N PRO A 22 37.75 -12.71 -20.84
CA PRO A 22 36.47 -13.08 -20.24
C PRO A 22 36.60 -14.33 -19.37
N ALA A 23 35.85 -14.38 -18.27
CA ALA A 23 35.83 -15.56 -17.44
C ALA A 23 35.26 -16.75 -18.23
N THR A 24 35.83 -17.93 -18.03
CA THR A 24 35.43 -19.16 -18.70
C THR A 24 34.65 -20.06 -17.76
N PHE A 25 33.54 -20.62 -18.22
CA PHE A 25 32.76 -21.56 -17.41
C PHE A 25 33.60 -22.80 -17.15
N VAL A 26 33.75 -23.18 -15.88
CA VAL A 26 34.50 -24.38 -15.49
C VAL A 26 33.56 -25.47 -15.03
N ARG A 27 32.57 -25.11 -14.20
CA ARG A 27 31.74 -26.11 -13.53
C ARG A 27 30.39 -25.57 -13.10
N GLY A 28 29.35 -26.39 -13.28
CA GLY A 28 28.01 -26.15 -12.74
C GLY A 28 27.58 -27.35 -11.91
N ILE A 29 27.10 -27.13 -10.69
CA ILE A 29 26.62 -28.20 -9.82
C ILE A 29 25.14 -27.99 -9.53
N ASN A 30 24.30 -28.94 -9.92
CA ASN A 30 22.91 -29.04 -9.51
C ASN A 30 22.86 -29.75 -8.15
N LEU A 31 22.70 -29.00 -7.05
CA LEU A 31 23.08 -29.47 -5.72
C LEU A 31 22.29 -30.69 -5.25
N ASN A 32 21.00 -30.78 -5.59
CA ASN A 32 20.12 -31.90 -5.21
C ASN A 32 19.54 -32.66 -6.42
N GLY A 33 19.63 -32.12 -7.64
CA GLY A 33 19.05 -32.75 -8.82
C GLY A 33 20.05 -33.52 -9.69
N PRO A 34 19.57 -34.18 -10.76
CA PRO A 34 20.40 -34.91 -11.72
C PRO A 34 21.24 -33.95 -12.57
N ALA A 35 22.19 -34.52 -13.33
CA ALA A 35 22.91 -33.77 -14.35
C ALA A 35 21.93 -33.21 -15.40
N LEU A 36 22.20 -31.99 -15.88
CA LEU A 36 21.33 -31.26 -16.81
C LEU A 36 22.14 -30.28 -17.67
N MET A 37 21.47 -29.62 -18.60
CA MET A 37 22.06 -28.58 -19.46
C MET A 37 21.36 -27.24 -19.20
N ILE A 38 22.12 -26.21 -18.86
CA ILE A 38 21.66 -24.82 -18.74
C ILE A 38 22.66 -23.95 -19.48
N ASP A 39 22.17 -23.09 -20.36
CA ASP A 39 22.98 -22.12 -21.12
C ASP A 39 24.14 -22.79 -21.87
N ASP A 40 23.86 -23.92 -22.54
CA ASP A 40 24.83 -24.80 -23.23
C ASP A 40 25.97 -25.36 -22.37
N HIS A 41 25.92 -25.14 -21.07
CA HIS A 41 26.85 -25.73 -20.12
C HIS A 41 26.28 -27.00 -19.51
N LYS A 42 27.15 -28.00 -19.36
CA LYS A 42 26.83 -29.23 -18.65
C LYS A 42 26.92 -28.99 -17.14
N TRP A 43 25.83 -29.25 -16.46
CA TRP A 43 25.73 -29.24 -15.00
C TRP A 43 25.81 -30.67 -14.46
N GLU A 44 26.63 -30.88 -13.45
CA GLU A 44 26.80 -32.17 -12.79
C GLU A 44 25.78 -32.33 -11.65
N SER A 45 25.34 -33.56 -11.42
CA SER A 45 24.56 -33.92 -10.23
C SER A 45 25.40 -33.74 -8.98
N GLY A 46 24.92 -33.01 -7.98
CA GLY A 46 25.61 -32.80 -6.71
C GLY A 46 25.91 -34.10 -5.96
N LYS A 47 25.14 -35.17 -6.21
CA LYS A 47 25.36 -36.51 -5.63
C LYS A 47 26.51 -37.26 -6.29
N GLU A 48 26.80 -36.97 -7.56
CA GLU A 48 27.76 -37.72 -8.40
C GLU A 48 29.00 -36.89 -8.75
N ALA A 49 28.98 -35.58 -8.48
CA ALA A 49 30.06 -34.65 -8.80
C ALA A 49 31.35 -35.02 -8.04
N GLU A 50 32.38 -35.41 -8.78
CA GLU A 50 33.68 -35.74 -8.20
C GLU A 50 34.32 -34.51 -7.57
N ASN A 51 35.06 -34.68 -6.47
CA ASN A 51 35.74 -33.59 -5.77
C ASN A 51 34.81 -32.47 -5.25
N VAL A 52 33.50 -32.69 -5.13
CA VAL A 52 32.58 -31.76 -4.45
C VAL A 52 32.05 -32.41 -3.17
N THR A 53 32.04 -31.66 -2.09
CA THR A 53 31.44 -32.10 -0.81
C THR A 53 30.30 -31.17 -0.45
N ILE A 54 29.11 -31.72 -0.23
CA ILE A 54 27.89 -30.98 0.09
C ILE A 54 27.36 -31.43 1.45
N SER A 55 27.06 -30.48 2.33
CA SER A 55 26.37 -30.72 3.60
C SER A 55 25.05 -29.94 3.66
N GLY A 56 24.02 -30.58 4.21
CA GLY A 56 22.66 -30.06 4.32
C GLY A 56 21.64 -31.18 4.10
N LYS A 57 20.34 -30.86 4.14
CA LYS A 57 19.27 -31.81 3.84
C LYS A 57 18.78 -31.59 2.42
N THR A 58 18.44 -32.65 1.71
CA THR A 58 17.85 -32.52 0.37
C THR A 58 16.39 -32.09 0.47
N PHE A 59 15.97 -31.17 -0.40
CA PHE A 59 14.60 -30.67 -0.44
C PHE A 59 14.17 -30.39 -1.89
N GLU A 60 12.90 -30.63 -2.20
CA GLU A 60 12.32 -30.24 -3.48
C GLU A 60 10.83 -29.93 -3.33
N ASN A 61 10.35 -28.94 -4.10
CA ASN A 61 8.92 -28.65 -4.21
C ASN A 61 8.59 -28.20 -5.65
N GLN A 62 8.28 -29.17 -6.50
CA GLN A 62 8.06 -28.92 -7.93
C GLN A 62 6.76 -28.18 -8.25
N LYS A 63 5.86 -27.97 -7.28
CA LYS A 63 4.53 -27.34 -7.50
C LYS A 63 4.56 -25.81 -7.45
N VAL A 64 5.57 -25.22 -6.81
CA VAL A 64 5.67 -23.77 -6.59
C VAL A 64 6.02 -23.07 -7.89
N LEU A 65 5.21 -22.12 -8.36
CA LEU A 65 5.52 -21.32 -9.55
C LEU A 65 6.67 -20.34 -9.26
N LEU A 66 7.70 -20.34 -10.11
CA LEU A 66 8.86 -19.47 -9.93
C LEU A 66 8.57 -18.04 -10.37
N LYS A 67 9.12 -17.08 -9.62
CA LYS A 67 8.96 -15.64 -9.83
C LYS A 67 10.36 -14.99 -9.85
N PRO A 68 10.84 -14.53 -11.01
CA PRO A 68 10.25 -14.69 -12.35
C PRO A 68 10.31 -16.14 -12.85
N PRO A 69 9.50 -16.53 -13.86
CA PRO A 69 9.63 -17.84 -14.51
C PRO A 69 10.96 -17.95 -15.28
N VAL A 70 11.44 -19.18 -15.48
CA VAL A 70 12.64 -19.51 -16.27
C VAL A 70 12.41 -20.78 -17.09
N ASP A 71 13.35 -21.13 -17.98
CA ASP A 71 13.27 -22.36 -18.76
C ASP A 71 13.09 -23.62 -17.89
N THR A 72 12.69 -24.71 -18.54
CA THR A 72 12.32 -25.96 -17.87
C THR A 72 13.45 -26.58 -17.05
N GLU A 73 14.69 -26.53 -17.53
CA GLU A 73 15.83 -27.17 -16.86
C GLU A 73 16.28 -26.32 -15.67
N ARG A 74 16.33 -24.99 -15.82
CA ARG A 74 16.58 -24.07 -14.70
C ARG A 74 15.46 -24.11 -13.67
N THR A 75 14.20 -24.25 -14.10
CA THR A 75 13.06 -24.42 -13.20
C THR A 75 13.19 -25.69 -12.36
N ARG A 76 13.54 -26.81 -12.99
CA ARG A 76 13.74 -28.09 -12.29
C ARG A 76 14.88 -28.00 -11.27
N MET A 77 15.98 -27.36 -11.65
CA MET A 77 17.13 -27.12 -10.76
C MET A 77 16.74 -26.25 -9.57
N ILE A 78 16.13 -25.08 -9.80
CA ILE A 78 15.78 -24.12 -8.73
C ILE A 78 14.81 -24.75 -7.72
N ARG A 79 13.88 -25.59 -8.15
CA ARG A 79 12.92 -26.27 -7.25
C ARG A 79 13.49 -27.49 -6.54
N SER A 80 14.79 -27.78 -6.70
CA SER A 80 15.51 -28.91 -6.10
C SER A 80 16.79 -28.40 -5.40
N SER A 81 16.74 -28.26 -4.09
CA SER A 81 17.75 -27.60 -3.28
C SER A 81 18.35 -28.48 -2.20
N VAL A 82 19.49 -28.03 -1.67
CA VAL A 82 20.00 -28.43 -0.38
C VAL A 82 19.63 -27.36 0.63
N TRP A 83 18.98 -27.78 1.70
CA TRP A 83 18.27 -26.98 2.68
C TRP A 83 18.85 -27.15 4.09
N GLY A 84 18.91 -26.06 4.84
CA GLY A 84 19.15 -26.08 6.29
C GLY A 84 19.74 -24.79 6.84
N ASN A 85 19.97 -24.79 8.15
CA ASN A 85 20.49 -23.61 8.88
C ASN A 85 22.01 -23.46 8.71
N ASP A 86 22.70 -24.52 8.28
CA ASP A 86 24.13 -24.55 7.97
C ASP A 86 24.38 -25.47 6.76
N VAL A 87 24.41 -24.87 5.58
CA VAL A 87 24.63 -25.56 4.30
C VAL A 87 26.04 -25.24 3.82
N ASN A 88 26.87 -26.25 3.58
CA ASN A 88 28.23 -26.06 3.08
C ASN A 88 28.44 -26.82 1.77
N VAL A 89 29.01 -26.14 0.78
CA VAL A 89 29.46 -26.74 -0.47
C VAL A 89 30.94 -26.44 -0.65
N THR A 90 31.76 -27.48 -0.78
CA THR A 90 33.21 -27.35 -0.95
C THR A 90 33.64 -28.00 -2.25
N PHE A 91 34.20 -27.21 -3.15
CA PHE A 91 34.97 -27.70 -4.29
C PHE A 91 36.38 -28.01 -3.82
N ASN A 92 36.81 -29.25 -4.00
CA ASN A 92 38.14 -29.75 -3.65
C ASN A 92 39.01 -29.84 -4.92
N SER A 93 40.33 -29.85 -4.73
CA SER A 93 41.30 -29.99 -5.83
C SER A 93 41.15 -28.91 -6.91
N VAL A 94 40.76 -27.69 -6.53
CA VAL A 94 40.61 -26.56 -7.44
C VAL A 94 42.00 -26.00 -7.79
N PRO A 95 42.40 -25.97 -9.08
CA PRO A 95 43.70 -25.42 -9.48
C PRO A 95 43.87 -23.95 -9.11
N GLU A 96 45.09 -23.53 -8.77
CA GLU A 96 45.42 -22.14 -8.47
C GLU A 96 44.97 -21.18 -9.59
N GLY A 97 44.41 -20.04 -9.19
CA GLY A 97 43.86 -19.04 -10.12
C GLY A 97 42.76 -18.18 -9.49
N GLY A 98 42.36 -17.12 -10.20
CA GLY A 98 41.17 -16.35 -9.88
C GLY A 98 39.91 -17.02 -10.44
N TYR A 99 38.86 -17.08 -9.63
CA TYR A 99 37.56 -17.62 -9.99
C TYR A 99 36.44 -16.67 -9.61
N GLN A 100 35.28 -16.87 -10.19
CA GLN A 100 34.03 -16.20 -9.84
C GLN A 100 32.97 -17.27 -9.52
N VAL A 101 32.28 -17.08 -8.40
CA VAL A 101 31.25 -17.99 -7.89
C VAL A 101 29.89 -17.35 -8.02
N PHE A 102 28.93 -18.09 -8.59
CA PHE A 102 27.51 -17.77 -8.52
C PHE A 102 26.74 -18.83 -7.75
N LEU A 103 25.65 -18.43 -7.11
CA LEU A 103 24.81 -19.29 -6.30
C LEU A 103 23.33 -19.03 -6.57
N TYR A 104 22.56 -20.09 -6.81
CA TYR A 104 21.12 -20.04 -6.98
C TYR A 104 20.43 -20.32 -5.66
N VAL A 105 19.60 -19.37 -5.21
CA VAL A 105 18.79 -19.46 -3.99
C VAL A 105 17.32 -19.30 -4.34
N TRP A 106 16.43 -19.94 -3.58
CA TRP A 106 14.98 -19.84 -3.81
C TRP A 106 14.16 -19.96 -2.53
N GLU A 107 12.90 -19.55 -2.58
CA GLU A 107 11.93 -19.68 -1.49
C GLU A 107 10.71 -20.49 -1.93
N ASP A 108 10.37 -21.51 -1.13
CA ASP A 108 9.25 -22.40 -1.40
C ASP A 108 7.99 -22.04 -0.60
N ASN A 109 8.10 -21.22 0.45
CA ASN A 109 6.95 -20.80 1.23
C ASN A 109 7.08 -19.35 1.77
N ASN A 110 7.81 -19.14 2.87
CA ASN A 110 7.85 -17.91 3.64
C ASN A 110 9.27 -17.36 3.68
N ASN A 111 9.41 -16.05 3.86
CA ASN A 111 10.71 -15.40 3.87
C ASN A 111 11.65 -15.97 4.95
N GLU A 112 12.80 -16.48 4.51
CA GLU A 112 13.87 -17.03 5.31
C GLU A 112 15.07 -16.09 5.31
N ARG A 113 15.77 -16.02 6.45
CA ARG A 113 16.91 -15.09 6.64
C ARG A 113 18.22 -15.82 6.91
N PHE A 114 19.22 -15.64 6.06
CA PHE A 114 20.53 -16.30 6.16
C PHE A 114 21.69 -15.47 5.58
N SER A 115 22.92 -15.76 6.00
CA SER A 115 24.13 -15.12 5.50
C SER A 115 24.94 -16.07 4.63
N LEU A 116 25.60 -15.55 3.60
CA LEU A 116 26.40 -16.32 2.66
C LEU A 116 27.88 -15.97 2.79
N LYS A 117 28.73 -16.99 2.75
CA LYS A 117 30.19 -16.86 2.77
C LYS A 117 30.83 -17.59 1.59
N VAL A 118 31.91 -17.02 1.06
CA VAL A 118 32.82 -17.68 0.12
C VAL A 118 34.22 -17.63 0.74
N ASN A 119 34.87 -18.79 0.89
CA ASN A 119 36.13 -18.97 1.61
C ASN A 119 36.13 -18.30 2.99
N ASP A 120 35.06 -18.56 3.75
CA ASP A 120 34.79 -18.00 5.08
C ASP A 120 34.66 -16.47 5.15
N LYS A 121 34.80 -15.75 4.02
CA LYS A 121 34.51 -14.32 3.89
C LYS A 121 33.02 -14.11 3.63
N LEU A 122 32.41 -13.22 4.41
CA LEU A 122 31.01 -12.81 4.21
C LEU A 122 30.85 -12.11 2.86
N VAL A 123 29.96 -12.65 2.02
CA VAL A 123 29.63 -12.09 0.69
C VAL A 123 28.21 -11.54 0.63
N VAL A 124 27.30 -12.08 1.44
CA VAL A 124 25.97 -11.52 1.69
C VAL A 124 25.66 -11.64 3.17
N GLU A 125 25.33 -10.52 3.78
CA GLU A 125 24.87 -10.48 5.17
C GLU A 125 23.34 -10.51 5.20
N ALA A 126 22.76 -11.40 6.01
CA ALA A 126 21.34 -11.35 6.36
C ALA A 126 20.39 -11.29 5.14
N PHE A 127 20.68 -12.08 4.10
CA PHE A 127 19.83 -12.24 2.92
C PHE A 127 18.44 -12.71 3.29
N GLU A 128 17.42 -12.07 2.69
CA GLU A 128 16.01 -12.43 2.78
C GLU A 128 15.58 -13.12 1.48
N SER A 129 15.07 -14.35 1.57
CA SER A 129 14.72 -15.19 0.42
C SER A 129 13.47 -14.71 -0.34
N GLY A 130 12.57 -13.98 0.31
CA GLY A 130 11.35 -13.42 -0.27
C GLY A 130 10.11 -14.25 -0.02
N THR A 131 9.11 -14.18 -0.90
CA THR A 131 7.87 -14.96 -0.81
C THR A 131 7.96 -16.24 -1.64
N GLU A 132 7.05 -17.20 -1.43
CA GLU A 132 6.90 -18.41 -2.26
C GLU A 132 7.09 -18.14 -3.77
N GLY A 133 8.05 -18.89 -4.35
CA GLY A 133 8.43 -18.85 -5.76
C GLY A 133 9.57 -17.89 -6.09
N MET A 134 9.94 -16.97 -5.18
CA MET A 134 11.06 -16.06 -5.42
C MET A 134 12.36 -16.82 -5.51
N TRP A 135 13.20 -16.46 -6.48
CA TRP A 135 14.54 -17.01 -6.61
C TRP A 135 15.52 -15.95 -7.10
N LYS A 136 16.81 -16.17 -6.82
CA LYS A 136 17.89 -15.30 -7.31
C LYS A 136 19.13 -16.09 -7.68
N LYS A 137 19.79 -15.70 -8.77
CA LYS A 137 21.20 -15.98 -9.04
C LYS A 137 22.03 -14.88 -8.39
N LEU A 138 22.76 -15.23 -7.34
CA LEU A 138 23.62 -14.31 -6.58
C LEU A 138 25.09 -14.46 -7.02
N GLY A 139 25.87 -13.39 -6.87
CA GLY A 139 27.24 -13.27 -7.40
C GLY A 139 27.32 -12.29 -8.58
N PRO A 140 28.44 -12.25 -9.33
CA PRO A 140 29.64 -13.04 -9.12
C PRO A 140 30.40 -12.60 -7.86
N TRP A 141 30.91 -13.56 -7.09
CA TRP A 141 31.88 -13.27 -6.03
C TRP A 141 33.27 -13.79 -6.40
N PRO A 142 34.31 -12.96 -6.33
CA PRO A 142 35.67 -13.41 -6.60
C PRO A 142 36.12 -14.41 -5.53
N ALA A 143 36.72 -15.50 -5.96
CA ALA A 143 37.26 -16.56 -5.12
C ALA A 143 38.64 -16.99 -5.61
N ARG A 144 39.54 -17.27 -4.68
CA ARG A 144 40.83 -17.93 -4.95
C ARG A 144 40.92 -19.18 -4.11
N PRO A 145 41.35 -20.33 -4.64
CA PRO A 145 41.47 -21.54 -3.85
C PRO A 145 42.34 -21.33 -2.61
N VAL A 146 41.91 -21.83 -1.45
CA VAL A 146 42.70 -21.86 -0.22
C VAL A 146 42.99 -23.32 0.08
N ALA A 147 44.28 -23.71 0.04
CA ALA A 147 44.70 -25.10 0.12
C ALA A 147 43.97 -26.01 -0.89
N GLY A 148 43.81 -25.52 -2.13
CA GLY A 148 43.11 -26.24 -3.21
C GLY A 148 41.59 -26.33 -3.05
N LYS A 149 40.98 -25.52 -2.18
CA LYS A 149 39.53 -25.55 -1.93
C LYS A 149 38.85 -24.21 -2.18
N ILE A 150 37.64 -24.25 -2.72
CA ILE A 150 36.70 -23.12 -2.70
C ILE A 150 35.47 -23.55 -1.90
N LYS A 151 35.16 -22.83 -0.83
CA LYS A 151 34.09 -23.17 0.12
C LYS A 151 32.99 -22.13 0.07
N ILE A 152 31.75 -22.58 -0.10
CA ILE A 152 30.53 -21.77 -0.04
C ILE A 152 29.74 -22.22 1.18
N THR A 153 29.35 -21.29 2.04
CA THR A 153 28.56 -21.59 3.24
C THR A 153 27.36 -20.67 3.34
N ALA A 154 26.19 -21.23 3.63
CA ALA A 154 25.00 -20.50 4.06
C ALA A 154 24.72 -20.78 5.54
N ILE A 155 24.63 -19.72 6.35
CA ILE A 155 24.42 -19.80 7.79
C ILE A 155 23.20 -18.96 8.15
N ALA A 156 22.19 -19.57 8.74
CA ALA A 156 21.03 -18.88 9.26
C ALA A 156 21.11 -18.69 10.78
N ALA A 157 20.56 -17.59 11.28
CA ALA A 157 20.30 -17.45 12.72
C ALA A 157 19.21 -18.46 13.16
N SER A 158 19.01 -18.63 14.47
CA SER A 158 18.25 -19.68 15.20
C SER A 158 16.94 -20.21 14.59
N HIS A 159 16.33 -19.51 13.62
CA HIS A 159 15.04 -19.83 13.01
C HIS A 159 15.02 -19.75 11.47
N GLY A 160 16.13 -19.42 10.80
CA GLY A 160 16.17 -19.35 9.34
C GLY A 160 16.68 -20.65 8.69
N ALA A 161 16.31 -20.94 7.44
CA ALA A 161 16.93 -22.03 6.66
C ALA A 161 17.19 -21.64 5.19
N ALA A 162 18.42 -21.87 4.73
CA ALA A 162 18.82 -21.52 3.37
C ALA A 162 18.49 -22.65 2.39
N ASN A 163 17.88 -22.31 1.26
CA ASN A 163 17.60 -23.20 0.14
C ASN A 163 18.60 -22.92 -1.01
N LEU A 164 19.63 -23.75 -1.16
CA LEU A 164 20.65 -23.62 -2.20
C LEU A 164 20.41 -24.62 -3.32
N SER A 165 20.22 -24.16 -4.55
CA SER A 165 19.79 -25.02 -5.67
C SER A 165 20.93 -25.41 -6.61
N GLY A 166 21.78 -24.44 -6.95
CA GLY A 166 22.86 -24.65 -7.91
C GLY A 166 24.02 -23.69 -7.72
N ILE A 167 25.22 -24.08 -8.17
CA ILE A 167 26.43 -23.25 -8.11
C ILE A 167 27.12 -23.24 -9.48
N GLU A 168 27.57 -22.07 -9.91
CA GLU A 168 28.48 -21.93 -11.06
C GLU A 168 29.87 -21.52 -10.57
N LEU A 169 30.89 -22.12 -11.17
CA LEU A 169 32.28 -21.75 -11.00
C LEU A 169 32.87 -21.36 -12.35
N TRP A 170 33.32 -20.11 -12.44
CA TRP A 170 33.97 -19.53 -13.61
C TRP A 170 35.43 -19.24 -13.31
N LYS A 171 36.35 -19.49 -14.24
CA LYS A 171 37.79 -19.19 -14.09
C LYS A 171 38.13 -17.90 -14.82
N GLY A 172 38.84 -17.02 -14.13
CA GLY A 172 39.20 -15.68 -14.60
C GLY A 172 38.53 -14.59 -13.76
N GLU A 173 39.16 -13.42 -13.75
CA GLU A 173 38.67 -12.21 -13.07
C GLU A 173 38.07 -11.18 -14.06
N GLY A 174 38.04 -11.52 -15.37
CA GLY A 174 37.37 -10.73 -16.41
C GLY A 174 35.86 -10.88 -16.40
N GLU A 175 35.18 -10.20 -17.32
CA GLU A 175 33.72 -10.23 -17.42
C GLU A 175 33.21 -11.66 -17.69
N VAL A 176 32.17 -12.07 -16.97
CA VAL A 176 31.48 -13.35 -17.22
C VAL A 176 30.54 -13.14 -18.40
N PRO A 177 30.71 -13.87 -19.53
CA PRO A 177 29.81 -13.75 -20.68
C PRO A 177 28.35 -13.97 -20.27
N GLN A 178 27.49 -12.98 -20.49
CA GLN A 178 26.05 -13.17 -20.31
C GLN A 178 25.50 -13.98 -21.48
N ILE A 179 24.86 -15.11 -21.20
CA ILE A 179 24.06 -15.82 -22.19
C ILE A 179 22.73 -15.06 -22.28
N ALA A 180 22.44 -14.53 -23.46
CA ALA A 180 21.25 -13.72 -23.70
C ALA A 180 19.98 -14.53 -23.33
N GLN A 181 19.10 -13.97 -22.49
CA GLN A 181 17.69 -14.34 -22.57
C GLN A 181 17.26 -14.13 -24.03
N ALA A 182 16.40 -15.01 -24.56
CA ALA A 182 15.85 -14.78 -25.88
C ALA A 182 15.16 -13.41 -25.87
N ASP A 183 15.80 -12.43 -26.50
CA ASP A 183 15.21 -11.13 -26.71
C ASP A 183 14.08 -11.28 -27.73
N PHE A 184 13.15 -10.32 -27.73
CA PHE A 184 12.23 -10.18 -28.84
C PHE A 184 13.01 -10.17 -30.16
N ALA A 185 12.52 -10.92 -31.14
CA ALA A 185 13.14 -10.94 -32.45
C ALA A 185 13.24 -9.50 -32.96
N GLY A 186 14.46 -9.08 -33.31
CA GLY A 186 14.76 -7.72 -33.79
C GLY A 186 14.11 -7.45 -35.15
N THR A 187 14.92 -7.33 -36.20
CA THR A 187 14.36 -7.21 -37.56
C THR A 187 13.85 -8.59 -38.02
N PRO A 188 12.54 -8.77 -38.31
CA PRO A 188 12.01 -10.04 -38.77
C PRO A 188 12.61 -10.49 -40.10
N SER A 189 12.88 -11.79 -40.25
CA SER A 189 13.20 -12.37 -41.56
C SER A 189 11.98 -12.31 -42.50
N ALA A 190 12.19 -12.50 -43.81
CA ALA A 190 11.09 -12.50 -44.77
C ALA A 190 10.01 -13.57 -44.46
N GLU A 191 10.43 -14.74 -43.95
CA GLU A 191 9.52 -15.82 -43.55
C GLU A 191 8.76 -15.46 -42.26
N GLN A 192 9.44 -14.87 -41.28
CA GLN A 192 8.81 -14.40 -40.03
C GLN A 192 7.81 -13.27 -40.30
N LEU A 193 8.15 -12.36 -41.21
CA LEU A 193 7.25 -11.30 -41.66
C LEU A 193 6.00 -11.89 -42.33
N ALA A 194 6.19 -12.81 -43.27
CA ALA A 194 5.08 -13.48 -43.94
C ALA A 194 4.21 -14.26 -42.94
N PHE A 195 4.80 -14.90 -41.94
CA PHE A 195 4.06 -15.57 -40.88
C PHE A 195 3.24 -14.57 -40.07
N PHE A 196 3.85 -13.47 -39.63
CA PHE A 196 3.15 -12.43 -38.86
C PHE A 196 1.97 -11.85 -39.64
N GLU A 197 2.18 -11.45 -40.89
CA GLU A 197 1.15 -10.81 -41.72
C GLU A 197 -0.02 -11.75 -42.05
N ASN A 198 0.25 -13.04 -42.27
CA ASN A 198 -0.78 -13.99 -42.69
C ASN A 198 -1.46 -14.70 -41.51
N LYS A 199 -0.78 -14.87 -40.37
CA LYS A 199 -1.25 -15.69 -39.25
C LYS A 199 -1.55 -14.91 -37.99
N ILE A 200 -0.79 -13.85 -37.71
CA ILE A 200 -0.84 -13.15 -36.41
C ILE A 200 -1.61 -11.84 -36.51
N ARG A 201 -1.28 -10.97 -37.48
CA ARG A 201 -1.96 -9.69 -37.64
C ARG A 201 -3.49 -9.83 -37.79
N PRO A 202 -4.04 -10.76 -38.60
CA PRO A 202 -5.49 -10.92 -38.72
C PRO A 202 -6.15 -11.27 -37.39
N VAL A 203 -5.52 -12.15 -36.60
CA VAL A 203 -5.99 -12.56 -35.27
C VAL A 203 -5.99 -11.39 -34.30
N LEU A 204 -4.92 -10.59 -34.26
CA LEU A 204 -4.85 -9.43 -33.37
C LEU A 204 -5.93 -8.39 -33.72
N VAL A 205 -6.16 -8.15 -35.02
CA VAL A 205 -7.19 -7.23 -35.50
C VAL A 205 -8.59 -7.73 -35.16
N GLU A 206 -8.89 -9.00 -35.43
CA GLU A 206 -10.23 -9.56 -35.29
C GLU A 206 -10.61 -9.83 -33.82
N HIS A 207 -9.66 -10.26 -33.00
CA HIS A 207 -9.95 -10.78 -31.66
C HIS A 207 -9.36 -9.97 -30.52
N CYS A 208 -8.41 -9.06 -30.76
CA CYS A 208 -7.72 -8.36 -29.68
C CYS A 208 -7.94 -6.84 -29.70
N TYR A 209 -8.00 -6.20 -30.88
CA TYR A 209 -7.96 -4.74 -30.98
C TYR A 209 -9.17 -4.02 -30.39
N GLU A 210 -10.34 -4.66 -30.32
CA GLU A 210 -11.52 -4.04 -29.72
C GLU A 210 -11.28 -3.60 -28.25
N CYS A 211 -10.44 -4.34 -27.52
CA CYS A 211 -10.13 -4.10 -26.11
C CYS A 211 -8.65 -3.79 -25.83
N HIS A 212 -7.74 -4.09 -26.75
CA HIS A 212 -6.28 -4.00 -26.56
C HIS A 212 -5.58 -3.20 -27.67
N SER A 213 -6.20 -2.12 -28.17
CA SER A 213 -5.60 -1.20 -29.14
C SER A 213 -5.63 0.24 -28.66
N ALA A 214 -4.79 1.10 -29.22
CA ALA A 214 -4.78 2.54 -28.92
C ALA A 214 -6.04 3.28 -29.37
N THR A 215 -6.85 2.64 -30.23
CA THR A 215 -8.14 3.14 -30.71
C THR A 215 -9.33 2.51 -29.98
N ALA A 216 -9.09 1.54 -29.08
CA ALA A 216 -10.14 0.92 -28.29
C ALA A 216 -10.86 1.96 -27.42
N LYS A 217 -12.19 1.85 -27.32
CA LYS A 217 -13.00 2.71 -26.43
C LYS A 217 -12.65 2.50 -24.96
N LYS A 218 -12.22 1.27 -24.60
CA LYS A 218 -11.79 0.90 -23.26
C LYS A 218 -10.65 -0.11 -23.36
N ILE A 219 -9.48 0.27 -22.87
CA ILE A 219 -8.31 -0.60 -22.82
C ILE A 219 -8.41 -1.50 -21.59
N LYS A 220 -8.25 -2.81 -21.78
CA LYS A 220 -8.35 -3.82 -20.72
C LYS A 220 -6.95 -4.21 -20.22
N GLY A 221 -6.77 -4.21 -18.89
CA GLY A 221 -5.53 -4.63 -18.23
C GLY A 221 -4.29 -3.82 -18.64
N GLY A 222 -4.46 -2.54 -18.99
CA GLY A 222 -3.38 -1.67 -19.47
C GLY A 222 -2.68 -2.14 -20.74
N LEU A 223 -3.19 -3.20 -21.38
CA LEU A 223 -2.50 -3.94 -22.42
C LEU A 223 -2.85 -3.41 -23.81
N VAL A 224 -1.82 -3.16 -24.61
CA VAL A 224 -1.92 -2.67 -25.99
C VAL A 224 -1.14 -3.62 -26.89
N VAL A 225 -1.81 -4.26 -27.85
CA VAL A 225 -1.21 -5.26 -28.76
C VAL A 225 -1.21 -4.82 -30.22
N ASP A 226 -1.58 -3.57 -30.51
CA ASP A 226 -1.62 -3.01 -31.87
C ASP A 226 -0.29 -2.45 -32.36
N SER A 227 0.75 -2.49 -31.52
CA SER A 227 2.14 -2.16 -31.87
C SER A 227 3.14 -3.15 -31.26
N ARG A 228 4.35 -3.20 -31.83
CA ARG A 228 5.47 -3.96 -31.26
C ARG A 228 5.81 -3.47 -29.86
N ALA A 229 5.91 -2.15 -29.68
CA ALA A 229 6.22 -1.54 -28.39
C ALA A 229 5.21 -1.94 -27.29
N GLY A 230 3.91 -1.99 -27.63
CA GLY A 230 2.87 -2.42 -26.70
C GLY A 230 3.00 -3.89 -26.30
N VAL A 231 3.25 -4.78 -27.28
CA VAL A 231 3.48 -6.22 -27.02
C VAL A 231 4.71 -6.43 -26.12
N HIS A 232 5.79 -5.69 -26.37
CA HIS A 232 7.04 -5.80 -25.59
C HIS A 232 6.85 -5.30 -24.15
N LYS A 233 6.07 -4.23 -23.97
CA LYS A 233 5.83 -3.64 -22.65
C LYS A 233 4.94 -4.53 -21.77
N GLY A 234 3.91 -5.15 -22.34
CA GLY A 234 2.92 -5.91 -21.57
C GLY A 234 1.82 -5.03 -20.95
N GLY A 235 1.15 -5.57 -19.94
CA GLY A 235 0.01 -4.94 -19.27
C GLY A 235 0.20 -4.78 -17.76
N ASP A 236 -0.87 -4.43 -17.06
CA ASP A 236 -0.87 -4.18 -15.60
C ASP A 236 -0.43 -5.41 -14.78
N THR A 237 -0.56 -6.61 -15.35
CA THR A 237 -0.18 -7.89 -14.75
C THR A 237 1.23 -8.35 -15.12
N GLY A 238 2.01 -7.52 -15.82
CA GLY A 238 3.38 -7.80 -16.22
C GLY A 238 3.57 -8.06 -17.73
N PRO A 239 4.71 -8.64 -18.13
CA PRO A 239 5.04 -8.91 -19.53
C PRO A 239 3.98 -9.79 -20.21
N LEU A 240 3.57 -9.42 -21.43
CA LEU A 240 2.59 -10.21 -22.18
C LEU A 240 3.19 -11.54 -22.64
N LEU A 241 4.46 -11.50 -23.07
CA LEU A 241 5.18 -12.60 -23.69
C LEU A 241 6.54 -12.80 -23.03
N THR A 242 6.95 -14.06 -22.93
CA THR A 242 8.33 -14.49 -22.73
C THR A 242 8.84 -14.98 -24.09
N PRO A 243 9.68 -14.22 -24.81
CA PRO A 243 10.12 -14.61 -26.15
C PRO A 243 10.78 -16.00 -26.13
N GLY A 244 10.42 -16.85 -27.09
CA GLY A 244 10.91 -18.23 -27.17
C GLY A 244 10.16 -19.24 -26.28
N ASP A 245 9.36 -18.79 -25.31
CA ASP A 245 8.68 -19.66 -24.34
C ASP A 245 7.15 -19.42 -24.29
N PRO A 246 6.37 -20.19 -25.07
CA PRO A 246 4.91 -20.12 -25.04
C PRO A 246 4.29 -20.52 -23.70
N GLU A 247 4.91 -21.42 -22.93
CA GLU A 247 4.33 -21.92 -21.68
C GLU A 247 4.50 -20.90 -20.55
N ALA A 248 5.55 -20.08 -20.60
CA ALA A 248 5.76 -18.97 -19.68
C ALA A 248 5.03 -17.65 -20.08
N SER A 249 4.37 -17.61 -21.24
CA SER A 249 3.76 -16.39 -21.79
C SER A 249 2.30 -16.20 -21.38
N LEU A 250 1.99 -15.06 -20.74
CA LEU A 250 0.64 -14.72 -20.29
C LEU A 250 -0.39 -14.66 -21.42
N LEU A 251 0.01 -14.24 -22.64
CA LEU A 251 -0.90 -14.27 -23.80
C LEU A 251 -1.44 -15.68 -24.05
N ILE A 252 -0.55 -16.68 -24.02
CA ILE A 252 -0.88 -18.07 -24.33
C ILE A 252 -1.76 -18.65 -23.23
N GLU A 253 -1.43 -18.38 -21.97
CA GLU A 253 -2.26 -18.74 -20.83
C GLU A 253 -3.68 -18.17 -20.97
N ALA A 254 -3.78 -16.88 -21.29
CA ALA A 254 -5.04 -16.16 -21.40
C ALA A 254 -5.92 -16.64 -22.56
N VAL A 255 -5.35 -16.94 -23.73
CA VAL A 255 -6.13 -17.45 -24.88
C VAL A 255 -6.45 -18.95 -24.77
N ARG A 256 -5.67 -19.69 -23.96
CA ARG A 256 -5.97 -21.09 -23.61
C ARG A 256 -7.08 -21.21 -22.55
N HIS A 257 -7.43 -20.13 -21.85
CA HIS A 257 -8.31 -20.17 -20.66
C HIS A 257 -7.77 -21.16 -19.62
N ALA A 258 -6.47 -21.09 -19.31
CA ALA A 258 -5.84 -22.03 -18.37
C ALA A 258 -6.29 -21.82 -16.92
N SER A 259 -6.75 -20.62 -16.56
CA SER A 259 -7.43 -20.32 -15.29
C SER A 259 -8.62 -19.39 -15.52
N GLU A 260 -9.60 -19.38 -14.61
CA GLU A 260 -10.74 -18.45 -14.68
C GLU A 260 -10.30 -16.99 -14.46
N ASP A 261 -9.23 -16.77 -13.70
CA ASP A 261 -8.72 -15.44 -13.35
C ASP A 261 -7.93 -14.79 -14.50
N THR A 262 -7.34 -15.59 -15.39
CA THR A 262 -6.51 -15.13 -16.52
C THR A 262 -7.19 -15.28 -17.89
N ALA A 263 -8.35 -15.93 -17.95
CA ALA A 263 -9.08 -16.16 -19.19
C ALA A 263 -9.49 -14.85 -19.89
N MET A 264 -9.06 -14.67 -21.15
CA MET A 264 -9.45 -13.53 -21.97
C MET A 264 -10.97 -13.56 -22.26
N PRO A 265 -11.74 -12.51 -21.87
CA PRO A 265 -13.13 -12.37 -22.29
C PRO A 265 -13.23 -12.00 -23.78
N PRO A 266 -14.30 -12.38 -24.51
CA PRO A 266 -15.51 -13.06 -24.06
C PRO A 266 -15.30 -14.55 -23.75
N LYS A 267 -16.27 -15.20 -23.09
CA LYS A 267 -16.20 -16.64 -22.70
C LYS A 267 -15.96 -17.62 -23.85
N LYS A 268 -16.09 -17.18 -25.10
CA LYS A 268 -15.83 -18.02 -26.27
C LYS A 268 -14.32 -18.08 -26.52
N LYS A 269 -13.74 -19.26 -26.30
CA LYS A 269 -12.32 -19.55 -26.57
C LYS A 269 -12.00 -19.40 -28.06
N LEU A 270 -10.77 -18.95 -28.36
CA LEU A 270 -10.28 -18.87 -29.73
C LEU A 270 -10.19 -20.27 -30.37
N PRO A 271 -10.31 -20.38 -31.71
CA PRO A 271 -10.09 -21.62 -32.43
C PRO A 271 -8.70 -22.22 -32.12
N ALA A 272 -8.61 -23.55 -32.03
CA ALA A 272 -7.36 -24.22 -31.66
C ALA A 272 -6.19 -23.89 -32.60
N ASN A 273 -6.44 -23.77 -33.90
CA ASN A 273 -5.43 -23.39 -34.89
C ASN A 273 -4.87 -21.97 -34.65
N VAL A 274 -5.72 -21.04 -34.21
CA VAL A 274 -5.30 -19.67 -33.87
C VAL A 274 -4.37 -19.68 -32.66
N ILE A 275 -4.70 -20.47 -31.64
CA ILE A 275 -3.86 -20.62 -30.45
C ILE A 275 -2.50 -21.24 -30.83
N THR A 276 -2.50 -22.27 -31.67
CA THR A 276 -1.26 -22.86 -32.19
C THR A 276 -0.41 -21.87 -32.97
N ASP A 277 -1.01 -21.02 -33.80
CA ASP A 277 -0.29 -19.99 -34.54
C ASP A 277 0.33 -18.94 -33.58
N LEU A 278 -0.38 -18.54 -32.52
CA LEU A 278 0.14 -17.64 -31.47
C LEU A 278 1.30 -18.29 -30.69
N GLU A 279 1.20 -19.57 -30.34
CA GLU A 279 2.30 -20.31 -29.68
C GLU A 279 3.53 -20.39 -30.57
N ALA A 280 3.34 -20.64 -31.86
CA ALA A 280 4.44 -20.66 -32.83
C ALA A 280 5.08 -19.28 -32.94
N TRP A 281 4.28 -18.20 -32.97
CA TRP A 281 4.78 -16.83 -32.98
C TRP A 281 5.66 -16.52 -31.76
N VAL A 282 5.20 -16.86 -30.55
CA VAL A 282 6.00 -16.67 -29.33
C VAL A 282 7.29 -17.47 -29.36
N ARG A 283 7.23 -18.74 -29.80
CA ARG A 283 8.41 -19.62 -29.92
C ARG A 283 9.47 -19.07 -30.87
N MET A 284 9.08 -18.27 -31.87
CA MET A 284 9.99 -17.59 -32.80
C MET A 284 10.56 -16.27 -32.26
N GLY A 285 10.31 -15.93 -30.99
CA GLY A 285 10.70 -14.66 -30.40
C GLY A 285 9.72 -13.52 -30.70
N ALA A 286 8.49 -13.85 -31.09
CA ALA A 286 7.41 -12.92 -31.40
C ALA A 286 7.78 -11.81 -32.41
N PRO A 287 8.30 -12.17 -33.62
CA PRO A 287 8.67 -11.19 -34.64
C PRO A 287 7.48 -10.30 -35.02
N ASP A 288 7.68 -8.98 -34.97
CA ASP A 288 6.63 -7.99 -35.19
C ASP A 288 7.17 -6.81 -36.03
N PRO A 289 6.64 -6.57 -37.24
CA PRO A 289 7.09 -5.48 -38.11
C PRO A 289 6.49 -4.12 -37.78
N ARG A 290 5.66 -3.99 -36.74
CA ARG A 290 4.94 -2.75 -36.41
C ARG A 290 5.81 -1.81 -35.59
N ASP A 291 6.52 -0.90 -36.26
CA ASP A 291 7.42 0.08 -35.64
C ASP A 291 6.73 1.34 -35.06
N THR A 292 5.41 1.47 -35.21
CA THR A 292 4.66 2.61 -34.65
C THR A 292 4.53 2.49 -33.13
N ASP A 293 5.09 3.43 -32.38
CA ASP A 293 4.93 3.49 -30.91
C ASP A 293 3.53 4.01 -30.54
N THR A 294 2.59 3.08 -30.28
CA THR A 294 1.25 3.41 -29.79
C THR A 294 1.17 3.49 -28.26
N VAL A 295 2.25 3.14 -27.54
CA VAL A 295 2.30 3.14 -26.06
C VAL A 295 2.28 4.57 -25.53
N ALA A 296 3.08 5.46 -26.13
CA ALA A 296 3.08 6.88 -25.77
C ALA A 296 1.70 7.54 -26.00
N ALA A 297 1.02 7.18 -27.08
CA ALA A 297 -0.31 7.69 -27.41
C ALA A 297 -1.41 7.20 -26.46
N VAL A 298 -1.26 6.00 -25.87
CA VAL A 298 -2.18 5.44 -24.87
C VAL A 298 -1.91 5.99 -23.48
N GLN A 299 -0.64 6.09 -23.07
CA GLN A 299 -0.27 6.73 -21.80
C GLN A 299 -0.73 8.18 -21.75
N ALA A 300 -0.65 8.91 -22.87
CA ALA A 300 -1.19 10.26 -22.98
C ALA A 300 -2.73 10.32 -22.83
N LYS A 301 -3.46 9.25 -23.14
CA LYS A 301 -4.94 9.17 -22.98
C LYS A 301 -5.37 8.75 -21.57
N SER A 302 -4.54 7.99 -20.86
CA SER A 302 -4.83 7.53 -19.49
C SER A 302 -4.29 8.46 -18.41
N ALA A 303 -3.34 9.34 -18.74
CA ALA A 303 -2.80 10.32 -17.80
C ALA A 303 -3.84 11.38 -17.45
N ILE A 304 -3.78 11.87 -16.20
CA ILE A 304 -4.58 13.01 -15.74
C ILE A 304 -4.21 14.22 -16.61
N ASN A 305 -5.21 14.80 -17.28
CA ASN A 305 -5.04 16.07 -17.97
C ASN A 305 -5.15 17.21 -16.95
N TRP A 306 -4.00 17.62 -16.41
CA TRP A 306 -3.93 18.65 -15.37
C TRP A 306 -4.40 20.03 -15.82
N ASP A 307 -4.25 20.37 -17.11
CA ASP A 307 -4.76 21.65 -17.65
C ASP A 307 -6.28 21.66 -17.62
N LYS A 308 -6.91 20.59 -18.10
CA LYS A 308 -8.37 20.44 -18.06
C LYS A 308 -8.90 20.35 -16.63
N ALA A 309 -8.16 19.71 -15.73
CA ALA A 309 -8.50 19.65 -14.31
C ALA A 309 -8.59 21.07 -13.69
N ARG A 310 -7.63 21.95 -14.02
CA ARG A 310 -7.60 23.35 -13.56
C ARG A 310 -8.75 24.20 -14.09
N GLU A 311 -9.42 23.78 -15.16
CA GLU A 311 -10.61 24.45 -15.69
C GLU A 311 -11.89 24.09 -14.91
N TRP A 312 -11.88 23.01 -14.13
CA TRP A 312 -13.07 22.53 -13.42
C TRP A 312 -13.51 23.50 -12.33
N TRP A 313 -14.80 23.84 -12.31
CA TRP A 313 -15.33 24.95 -11.51
C TRP A 313 -15.02 24.84 -10.01
N SER A 314 -15.01 23.63 -9.44
CA SER A 314 -14.78 23.41 -8.01
C SER A 314 -13.31 23.37 -7.61
N LEU A 315 -12.40 23.34 -8.58
CA LEU A 315 -10.94 23.33 -8.36
C LEU A 315 -10.29 24.68 -8.64
N ARG A 316 -11.10 25.66 -9.08
CA ARG A 316 -10.65 27.03 -9.27
C ARG A 316 -10.73 27.82 -7.97
N PRO A 317 -9.84 28.82 -7.78
CA PRO A 317 -10.01 29.79 -6.70
C PRO A 317 -11.40 30.43 -6.74
N LEU A 318 -11.99 30.64 -5.57
CA LEU A 318 -13.27 31.34 -5.46
C LEU A 318 -13.09 32.81 -5.86
N GLU A 319 -13.96 33.27 -6.76
CA GLU A 319 -14.04 34.67 -7.18
C GLU A 319 -15.21 35.36 -6.48
N THR A 320 -15.20 36.70 -6.42
CA THR A 320 -16.33 37.50 -5.90
C THR A 320 -17.12 38.05 -7.09
N PRO A 321 -18.13 37.32 -7.60
CA PRO A 321 -18.88 37.75 -8.78
C PRO A 321 -19.75 38.97 -8.46
N GLN A 322 -19.92 39.86 -9.43
CA GLN A 322 -20.87 40.96 -9.33
C GLN A 322 -22.30 40.42 -9.39
N PRO A 323 -23.20 40.77 -8.45
CA PRO A 323 -24.58 40.32 -8.47
C PRO A 323 -25.30 40.77 -9.76
N PRO A 324 -26.12 39.91 -10.38
CA PRO A 324 -26.81 40.25 -11.62
C PRO A 324 -27.86 41.33 -11.38
N LYS A 325 -28.14 42.08 -12.45
CA LYS A 325 -29.28 43.01 -12.47
C LYS A 325 -30.57 42.22 -12.64
N VAL A 326 -31.57 42.56 -11.83
CA VAL A 326 -32.90 41.95 -11.84
C VAL A 326 -33.95 43.02 -12.13
N LYS A 327 -35.09 42.61 -12.68
CA LYS A 327 -36.20 43.51 -13.01
C LYS A 327 -36.93 43.92 -11.73
N ASP A 328 -37.24 42.98 -10.85
CA ASP A 328 -37.81 43.24 -9.54
C ASP A 328 -36.71 43.44 -8.49
N ASN A 329 -36.43 44.70 -8.16
CA ASN A 329 -35.41 45.03 -7.15
C ASN A 329 -35.93 45.01 -5.71
N ALA A 330 -37.24 44.77 -5.50
CA ALA A 330 -37.83 44.76 -4.17
C ALA A 330 -37.86 43.36 -3.53
N TRP A 331 -37.81 42.30 -4.34
CA TRP A 331 -37.84 40.91 -3.86
C TRP A 331 -36.53 40.44 -3.19
N PRO A 332 -35.32 40.72 -3.75
CA PRO A 332 -34.07 40.26 -3.13
C PRO A 332 -33.83 40.87 -1.75
N VAL A 333 -33.58 40.04 -0.73
CA VAL A 333 -33.22 40.48 0.62
C VAL A 333 -31.71 40.71 0.73
N ASN A 334 -30.92 39.88 0.04
CA ASN A 334 -29.47 40.00 -0.03
C ASN A 334 -28.95 39.82 -1.48
N GLU A 335 -27.62 39.85 -1.64
CA GLU A 335 -26.98 39.72 -2.95
C GLU A 335 -27.14 38.32 -3.58
N VAL A 336 -27.25 37.26 -2.76
CA VAL A 336 -27.45 35.88 -3.23
C VAL A 336 -28.80 35.74 -3.92
N ASP A 337 -29.85 36.37 -3.37
CA ASP A 337 -31.20 36.32 -3.91
C ASP A 337 -31.27 36.89 -5.34
N ARG A 338 -30.39 37.84 -5.69
CA ARG A 338 -30.31 38.38 -7.07
C ARG A 338 -29.92 37.31 -8.08
N PHE A 339 -29.03 36.39 -7.72
CA PHE A 339 -28.63 35.29 -8.61
C PHE A 339 -29.78 34.32 -8.86
N VAL A 340 -30.57 34.02 -7.83
CA VAL A 340 -31.77 33.18 -7.95
C VAL A 340 -32.83 33.88 -8.78
N LEU A 341 -33.15 35.13 -8.46
CA LEU A 341 -34.19 35.90 -9.14
C LEU A 341 -33.87 36.14 -10.61
N ALA A 342 -32.61 36.43 -10.96
CA ALA A 342 -32.21 36.60 -12.35
C ALA A 342 -32.56 35.38 -13.21
N ARG A 343 -32.32 34.16 -12.70
CA ARG A 343 -32.68 32.91 -13.39
C ARG A 343 -34.19 32.67 -13.43
N VAL A 344 -34.91 33.02 -12.38
CA VAL A 344 -36.39 32.95 -12.34
C VAL A 344 -37.01 33.88 -13.39
N GLU A 345 -36.53 35.12 -13.47
CA GLU A 345 -37.00 36.13 -14.43
C GLU A 345 -36.62 35.78 -15.88
N GLU A 346 -35.43 35.22 -16.10
CA GLU A 346 -34.98 34.73 -17.41
C GLU A 346 -35.89 33.60 -17.91
N ALA A 347 -36.30 32.70 -17.02
CA ALA A 347 -37.25 31.64 -17.32
C ALA A 347 -38.71 32.12 -17.48
N GLY A 348 -38.98 33.43 -17.32
CA GLY A 348 -40.33 33.99 -17.38
C GLY A 348 -41.22 33.60 -16.19
N LEU A 349 -40.63 33.13 -15.10
CA LEU A 349 -41.31 32.73 -13.87
C LEU A 349 -41.35 33.90 -12.88
N LYS A 350 -42.17 33.73 -11.84
CA LYS A 350 -42.21 34.64 -10.68
C LYS A 350 -41.93 33.85 -9.41
N PRO A 351 -41.27 34.45 -8.41
CA PRO A 351 -41.10 33.83 -7.11
C PRO A 351 -42.45 33.43 -6.49
N ALA A 352 -42.46 32.33 -5.75
CA ALA A 352 -43.61 31.94 -4.96
C ALA A 352 -43.81 32.92 -3.78
N ARG A 353 -45.06 33.06 -3.32
CA ARG A 353 -45.35 33.81 -2.09
C ARG A 353 -44.73 33.10 -0.88
N ASP A 354 -44.39 33.89 0.14
CA ASP A 354 -43.95 33.35 1.42
C ASP A 354 -45.01 32.44 2.04
N ALA A 355 -44.54 31.46 2.80
CA ALA A 355 -45.41 30.61 3.58
C ALA A 355 -46.00 31.39 4.78
N ASP A 356 -47.21 31.00 5.22
CA ASP A 356 -47.85 31.63 6.37
C ASP A 356 -47.00 31.44 7.65
N LYS A 357 -47.02 32.43 8.57
CA LYS A 357 -46.21 32.41 9.82
C LYS A 357 -46.29 31.08 10.58
N ARG A 358 -47.47 30.47 10.70
CA ARG A 358 -47.64 29.15 11.37
C ARG A 358 -46.84 28.04 10.67
N VAL A 359 -46.76 28.06 9.35
CA VAL A 359 -46.00 27.08 8.55
C VAL A 359 -44.50 27.34 8.72
N LEU A 360 -44.08 28.61 8.68
CA LEU A 360 -42.68 29.01 8.83
C LEU A 360 -42.10 28.58 10.18
N ILE A 361 -42.73 28.93 11.30
CA ILE A 361 -42.21 28.55 12.62
C ILE A 361 -42.17 27.03 12.78
N ARG A 362 -43.20 26.32 12.32
CA ARG A 362 -43.22 24.86 12.39
C ARG A 362 -42.05 24.25 11.63
N ARG A 363 -41.79 24.69 10.39
CA ARG A 363 -40.67 24.18 9.58
C ARG A 363 -39.32 24.51 10.22
N ALA A 364 -39.10 25.78 10.54
CA ALA A 364 -37.84 26.25 11.14
C ALA A 364 -37.49 25.51 12.44
N THR A 365 -38.44 25.31 13.36
CA THR A 365 -38.16 24.59 14.61
C THR A 365 -37.83 23.12 14.36
N TYR A 366 -38.57 22.41 13.50
CA TYR A 366 -38.23 21.02 13.18
C TYR A 366 -36.90 20.89 12.44
N ASP A 367 -36.59 21.81 11.53
CA ASP A 367 -35.36 21.76 10.74
C ASP A 367 -34.14 22.07 11.61
N LEU A 368 -34.21 23.09 12.47
CA LEU A 368 -33.10 23.54 13.29
C LEU A 368 -32.90 22.72 14.56
N THR A 369 -33.98 22.34 15.26
CA THR A 369 -33.86 21.65 16.57
C THR A 369 -34.42 20.23 16.56
N GLY A 370 -35.14 19.81 15.51
CA GLY A 370 -35.79 18.50 15.47
C GLY A 370 -37.04 18.37 16.34
N LEU A 371 -37.45 19.45 17.01
CA LEU A 371 -38.56 19.48 17.95
C LEU A 371 -39.72 20.35 17.41
N PRO A 372 -40.97 20.13 17.85
CA PRO A 372 -42.07 21.06 17.55
C PRO A 372 -41.89 22.38 18.33
N PRO A 373 -42.39 23.52 17.79
CA PRO A 373 -42.46 24.75 18.58
C PRO A 373 -43.51 24.61 19.70
N SER A 374 -43.28 25.27 20.83
CA SER A 374 -44.29 25.37 21.88
C SER A 374 -45.46 26.29 21.46
N PRO A 375 -46.67 26.12 22.01
CA PRO A 375 -47.79 27.02 21.75
C PRO A 375 -47.45 28.50 22.00
N GLN A 376 -46.70 28.78 23.07
CA GLN A 376 -46.30 30.14 23.45
C GLN A 376 -45.37 30.78 22.40
N GLU A 377 -44.42 30.00 21.85
CA GLU A 377 -43.55 30.48 20.79
C GLU A 377 -44.31 30.76 19.48
N VAL A 378 -45.32 29.94 19.18
CA VAL A 378 -46.20 30.17 18.03
C VAL A 378 -46.98 31.46 18.21
N ASP A 379 -47.63 31.64 19.35
CA ASP A 379 -48.44 32.83 19.62
C ASP A 379 -47.58 34.11 19.62
N ALA A 380 -46.37 34.05 20.20
CA ALA A 380 -45.42 35.15 20.19
C ALA A 380 -45.00 35.55 18.76
N PHE A 381 -44.67 34.57 17.90
CA PHE A 381 -44.29 34.87 16.51
C PHE A 381 -45.48 35.38 15.67
N LEU A 382 -46.68 34.86 15.91
CA LEU A 382 -47.87 35.33 15.20
C LEU A 382 -48.20 36.78 15.51
N ALA A 383 -48.04 37.19 16.77
CA ALA A 383 -48.27 38.55 17.24
C ALA A 383 -47.16 39.55 16.85
N ASP A 384 -46.01 39.07 16.39
CA ASP A 384 -44.86 39.91 16.05
C ASP A 384 -44.88 40.33 14.58
N ASP A 385 -45.29 41.57 14.32
CA ASP A 385 -45.40 42.15 12.97
C ASP A 385 -44.18 42.96 12.52
N SER A 386 -43.05 42.85 13.24
CA SER A 386 -41.83 43.50 12.79
C SER A 386 -41.26 42.84 11.53
N LYS A 387 -40.44 43.59 10.79
CA LYS A 387 -39.79 43.10 9.55
C LYS A 387 -38.79 41.96 9.80
N ASP A 388 -38.29 41.84 11.02
CA ASP A 388 -37.29 40.88 11.46
C ASP A 388 -37.87 39.78 12.39
N ALA A 389 -39.20 39.68 12.51
CA ALA A 389 -39.86 38.71 13.39
C ALA A 389 -39.39 37.26 13.15
N PHE A 390 -39.24 36.86 11.88
CA PHE A 390 -38.78 35.50 11.55
C PHE A 390 -37.29 35.30 11.84
N ALA A 391 -36.45 36.33 11.61
CA ALA A 391 -35.03 36.27 11.93
C ALA A 391 -34.82 36.04 13.44
N ARG A 392 -35.57 36.74 14.31
CA ARG A 392 -35.53 36.51 15.76
C ARG A 392 -35.96 35.10 16.17
N VAL A 393 -36.89 34.48 15.44
CA VAL A 393 -37.23 33.07 15.66
C VAL A 393 -36.03 32.18 15.30
N VAL A 394 -35.39 32.42 14.16
CA VAL A 394 -34.21 31.66 13.73
C VAL A 394 -33.06 31.82 14.72
N ASP A 395 -32.72 33.03 15.14
CA ASP A 395 -31.64 33.31 16.11
C ASP A 395 -31.88 32.55 17.43
N ARG A 396 -33.10 32.62 17.97
CA ARG A 396 -33.48 31.87 19.18
C ARG A 396 -33.29 30.36 19.00
N LEU A 397 -33.60 29.83 17.82
CA LEU A 397 -33.46 28.41 17.53
C LEU A 397 -32.00 27.99 17.36
N LEU A 398 -31.16 28.84 16.77
CA LEU A 398 -29.71 28.62 16.66
C LEU A 398 -29.02 28.69 18.03
N ASP A 399 -29.46 29.59 18.91
CA ASP A 399 -28.96 29.73 20.29
C ASP A 399 -29.40 28.57 21.22
N SER A 400 -30.36 27.75 20.80
CA SER A 400 -30.85 26.64 21.60
C SER A 400 -29.87 25.46 21.59
N PRO A 401 -29.56 24.82 22.73
CA PRO A 401 -28.69 23.64 22.78
C PRO A 401 -29.13 22.49 21.86
N ALA A 402 -30.44 22.37 21.61
CA ALA A 402 -31.02 21.38 20.70
C ALA A 402 -30.60 21.56 19.24
N TYR A 403 -30.13 22.75 18.83
CA TYR A 403 -29.57 22.98 17.49
C TYR A 403 -28.31 22.14 17.28
N GLY A 404 -27.34 22.23 18.20
CA GLY A 404 -26.11 21.44 18.15
C GLY A 404 -26.37 19.94 18.28
N GLU A 405 -27.36 19.52 19.06
CA GLU A 405 -27.77 18.11 19.14
C GLU A 405 -28.33 17.60 17.80
N ARG A 406 -29.17 18.42 17.14
CA ARG A 406 -29.79 18.09 15.85
C ARG A 406 -28.78 18.07 14.71
N TRP A 407 -28.01 19.14 14.55
CA TRP A 407 -27.05 19.31 13.46
C TRP A 407 -25.76 18.53 13.68
N GLY A 408 -25.33 18.42 14.94
CA GLY A 408 -24.21 17.55 15.32
C GLY A 408 -24.47 16.10 14.93
N ARG A 409 -25.70 15.59 15.07
CA ARG A 409 -26.06 14.23 14.59
C ARG A 409 -25.83 14.06 13.09
N HIS A 410 -26.18 15.05 12.27
CA HIS A 410 -25.94 14.98 10.82
C HIS A 410 -24.44 14.91 10.52
N TRP A 411 -23.60 15.67 11.23
CA TRP A 411 -22.15 15.57 11.09
C TRP A 411 -21.62 14.20 11.54
N LEU A 412 -22.11 13.70 12.68
CA LEU A 412 -21.73 12.40 13.24
C LEU A 412 -22.07 11.24 12.30
N ASP A 413 -23.18 11.34 11.55
CA ASP A 413 -23.53 10.39 10.49
C ASP A 413 -22.48 10.42 9.35
N VAL A 414 -22.04 11.61 8.91
CA VAL A 414 -21.05 11.81 7.82
C VAL A 414 -19.69 11.22 8.19
N VAL A 415 -19.22 11.48 9.42
CA VAL A 415 -17.92 10.98 9.92
C VAL A 415 -17.99 9.56 10.48
N ARG A 416 -19.15 8.88 10.30
CA ARG A 416 -19.38 7.48 10.71
C ARG A 416 -19.15 7.23 12.20
N TYR A 417 -19.58 8.16 13.05
CA TYR A 417 -19.43 8.04 14.50
C TYR A 417 -20.03 6.74 15.04
N ALA A 418 -19.29 6.06 15.92
CA ALA A 418 -19.80 4.96 16.72
C ALA A 418 -19.21 5.01 18.15
N ASP A 419 -19.95 4.48 19.13
CA ASP A 419 -19.41 4.28 20.49
C ASP A 419 -18.49 3.04 20.58
N THR A 420 -18.18 2.42 19.44
CA THR A 420 -17.41 1.18 19.29
C THR A 420 -16.50 1.26 18.06
N ALA A 421 -15.52 0.35 17.95
CA ALA A 421 -14.50 0.37 16.90
C ALA A 421 -14.95 -0.16 15.52
N GLY A 422 -16.12 -0.82 15.46
CA GLY A 422 -16.71 -1.39 14.26
C GLY A 422 -16.06 -2.69 13.76
N ASP A 423 -16.74 -3.32 12.79
CA ASP A 423 -16.31 -4.55 12.09
C ASP A 423 -16.10 -5.81 12.96
N ASN A 424 -15.24 -6.73 12.53
CA ASN A 424 -14.75 -7.88 13.30
C ASN A 424 -13.89 -7.51 14.52
N SER A 425 -13.69 -6.21 14.76
CA SER A 425 -12.94 -5.64 15.87
C SER A 425 -13.82 -4.77 16.78
N ASP A 426 -15.15 -4.97 16.74
CA ASP A 426 -16.14 -4.11 17.38
C ASP A 426 -16.05 -4.11 18.91
N TYR A 427 -15.14 -3.29 19.44
CA TYR A 427 -14.89 -3.16 20.86
C TYR A 427 -15.39 -1.80 21.39
N PRO A 428 -15.98 -1.74 22.61
CA PRO A 428 -16.47 -0.49 23.17
C PRO A 428 -15.38 0.58 23.35
N ILE A 429 -15.73 1.83 23.04
CA ILE A 429 -14.87 3.00 23.20
C ILE A 429 -15.55 4.03 24.11
N PRO A 430 -15.48 3.86 25.45
CA PRO A 430 -16.17 4.75 26.40
C PRO A 430 -15.81 6.24 26.29
N GLN A 431 -14.63 6.55 25.74
CA GLN A 431 -14.11 7.91 25.57
C GLN A 431 -14.64 8.58 24.29
N MET A 432 -15.22 7.83 23.36
CA MET A 432 -15.65 8.35 22.06
C MET A 432 -16.78 9.39 22.18
N ARG A 433 -17.59 9.28 23.24
CA ARG A 433 -18.59 10.30 23.62
C ARG A 433 -18.02 11.72 23.70
N ARG A 434 -16.73 11.89 24.03
CA ARG A 434 -16.12 13.22 24.12
C ARG A 434 -16.07 13.90 22.76
N TYR A 435 -15.79 13.15 21.69
CA TYR A 435 -15.82 13.69 20.34
C TYR A 435 -17.24 14.06 19.92
N ARG A 436 -18.24 13.22 20.20
CA ARG A 436 -19.66 13.55 20.00
C ARG A 436 -20.05 14.85 20.72
N ASP A 437 -19.73 14.94 22.00
CA ASP A 437 -20.05 16.09 22.83
C ASP A 437 -19.32 17.35 22.32
N TRP A 438 -18.07 17.20 21.83
CA TRP A 438 -17.33 18.29 21.18
C TRP A 438 -17.98 18.76 19.88
N VAL A 439 -18.46 17.84 19.02
CA VAL A 439 -19.18 18.20 17.78
C VAL A 439 -20.44 19.00 18.12
N ILE A 440 -21.25 18.53 19.06
CA ILE A 440 -22.46 19.23 19.52
C ILE A 440 -22.11 20.64 20.03
N ALA A 441 -21.07 20.74 20.86
CA ALA A 441 -20.60 22.02 21.38
C ALA A 441 -20.05 22.95 20.27
N ALA A 442 -19.40 22.40 19.23
CA ALA A 442 -18.86 23.16 18.11
C ALA A 442 -19.98 23.83 17.30
N PHE A 443 -21.09 23.13 17.05
CA PHE A 443 -22.28 23.73 16.43
C PHE A 443 -22.92 24.80 17.32
N ASN A 444 -23.10 24.52 18.62
CA ASN A 444 -23.74 25.47 19.54
C ASN A 444 -22.94 26.75 19.79
N ARG A 445 -21.61 26.72 19.64
CA ARG A 445 -20.75 27.91 19.76
C ARG A 445 -20.46 28.58 18.42
N ASP A 446 -21.13 28.14 17.35
CA ASP A 446 -20.93 28.61 15.97
C ASP A 446 -19.43 28.64 15.57
N LEU A 447 -18.74 27.52 15.79
CA LEU A 447 -17.32 27.43 15.45
C LEU A 447 -17.14 27.63 13.93
N PRO A 448 -16.30 28.58 13.47
CA PRO A 448 -16.06 28.78 12.05
C PRO A 448 -15.69 27.48 11.35
N TYR A 449 -16.28 27.22 10.19
CA TYR A 449 -16.14 25.93 9.50
C TYR A 449 -14.68 25.57 9.21
N ASP A 450 -13.84 26.54 8.85
CA ASP A 450 -12.42 26.31 8.61
C ASP A 450 -11.67 25.87 9.87
N GLU A 451 -12.01 26.44 11.03
CA GLU A 451 -11.49 26.03 12.33
C GLU A 451 -12.01 24.65 12.75
N PHE A 452 -13.29 24.36 12.51
CA PHE A 452 -13.91 23.06 12.74
C PHE A 452 -13.22 21.94 11.93
N VAL A 453 -12.88 22.20 10.67
CA VAL A 453 -12.11 21.27 9.83
C VAL A 453 -10.68 21.10 10.36
N ARG A 454 -9.97 22.20 10.63
CA ARG A 454 -8.57 22.15 11.11
C ARG A 454 -8.43 21.46 12.45
N ASP A 455 -9.35 21.67 13.38
CA ASP A 455 -9.33 21.02 14.69
C ASP A 455 -9.47 19.49 14.57
N GLN A 456 -10.34 19.01 13.67
CA GLN A 456 -10.54 17.58 13.46
C GLN A 456 -9.34 16.90 12.76
N LEU A 457 -8.69 17.60 11.83
CA LEU A 457 -7.57 17.04 11.06
C LEU A 457 -6.21 17.17 11.75
N ALA A 458 -6.01 18.20 12.57
CA ALA A 458 -4.69 18.54 13.11
C ALA A 458 -4.73 19.14 14.53
N GLY A 459 -5.83 19.01 15.28
CA GLY A 459 -6.00 19.67 16.57
C GLY A 459 -4.93 19.32 17.62
N ASP A 460 -4.30 18.15 17.53
CA ASP A 460 -3.18 17.77 18.40
C ASP A 460 -1.89 18.58 18.12
N LEU A 461 -1.75 19.12 16.90
CA LEU A 461 -0.62 19.95 16.44
C LEU A 461 -0.85 21.45 16.67
N ARG A 462 -2.09 21.89 16.91
CA ARG A 462 -2.45 23.32 16.96
C ARG A 462 -2.20 24.00 18.31
N GLY A 463 -2.01 23.24 19.39
CA GLY A 463 -1.91 23.79 20.74
C GLY A 463 -3.20 24.51 21.17
N GLY A 464 -3.10 25.48 22.09
CA GLY A 464 -4.22 26.30 22.56
C GLY A 464 -3.74 27.42 23.46
N ALA A 465 -4.47 28.54 23.54
CA ALA A 465 -4.16 29.63 24.46
C ALA A 465 -4.39 29.23 25.92
N THR A 466 -5.29 28.27 26.14
CA THR A 466 -5.56 27.64 27.43
C THR A 466 -5.47 26.12 27.33
N ASP A 467 -5.31 25.44 28.47
CA ASP A 467 -5.36 23.98 28.51
C ASP A 467 -6.72 23.45 28.04
N ALA A 468 -7.82 24.14 28.35
CA ALA A 468 -9.16 23.76 27.90
C ALA A 468 -9.31 23.79 26.38
N GLU A 469 -8.87 24.88 25.73
CA GLU A 469 -8.87 24.99 24.27
C GLU A 469 -7.99 23.91 23.63
N ARG A 470 -6.83 23.63 24.23
CA ARG A 470 -5.96 22.55 23.76
C ARG A 470 -6.64 21.18 23.90
N TYR A 471 -7.36 20.92 24.99
CA TYR A 471 -8.11 19.67 25.16
C TYR A 471 -9.22 19.52 24.13
N ASP A 472 -9.96 20.58 23.86
CA ASP A 472 -11.01 20.58 22.83
C ASP A 472 -10.44 20.21 21.47
N ARG A 473 -9.30 20.79 21.09
CA ARG A 473 -8.62 20.48 19.83
C ARG A 473 -8.10 19.04 19.78
N ILE A 474 -7.57 18.51 20.88
CA ILE A 474 -7.18 17.09 20.96
C ILE A 474 -8.41 16.20 20.80
N ILE A 475 -9.53 16.52 21.47
CA ILE A 475 -10.76 15.76 21.39
C ILE A 475 -11.34 15.76 19.97
N ALA A 476 -11.21 16.88 19.25
CA ALA A 476 -11.63 17.02 17.86
C ALA A 476 -10.96 16.00 16.92
N THR A 477 -9.70 15.63 17.18
CA THR A 477 -9.01 14.59 16.39
C THR A 477 -9.54 13.17 16.66
N GLY A 478 -10.54 13.03 17.54
CA GLY A 478 -11.40 11.87 17.61
C GLY A 478 -12.08 11.55 16.27
N TYR A 479 -12.22 12.52 15.36
CA TYR A 479 -12.56 12.29 13.95
C TYR A 479 -11.66 11.23 13.31
N ILE A 480 -10.32 11.43 13.35
CA ILE A 480 -9.34 10.46 12.83
C ILE A 480 -9.28 9.23 13.74
N GLY A 481 -9.45 9.41 15.05
CA GLY A 481 -9.53 8.30 15.99
C GLY A 481 -10.60 7.28 15.61
N ASN A 482 -11.75 7.75 15.14
CA ASN A 482 -12.94 6.99 14.77
C ASN A 482 -12.77 6.06 13.56
N SER A 483 -11.65 6.14 12.83
CA SER A 483 -11.41 5.27 11.68
C SER A 483 -11.59 3.80 12.04
N ARG A 484 -12.24 3.06 11.13
CA ARG A 484 -12.62 1.66 11.31
C ARG A 484 -11.40 0.81 11.67
N ARG A 485 -11.60 -0.13 12.60
CA ARG A 485 -10.58 -1.09 13.01
C ARG A 485 -10.85 -2.45 12.37
N PHE A 486 -9.78 -3.15 12.05
CA PHE A 486 -9.82 -4.38 11.27
C PHE A 486 -9.01 -5.49 11.95
N GLY A 487 -9.43 -6.74 11.78
CA GLY A 487 -8.63 -7.92 12.13
C GLY A 487 -8.65 -8.30 13.61
N SER A 488 -8.57 -9.59 13.89
CA SER A 488 -8.81 -10.12 15.24
C SER A 488 -7.54 -10.30 16.08
N ARG A 489 -6.36 -10.00 15.54
CA ARG A 489 -5.04 -10.23 16.14
C ARG A 489 -4.18 -8.97 16.15
N VAL A 490 -3.39 -8.80 17.22
CA VAL A 490 -2.51 -7.63 17.39
C VAL A 490 -1.21 -7.78 16.59
N ASP A 491 -0.69 -9.00 16.52
CA ASP A 491 0.56 -9.39 15.84
C ASP A 491 0.47 -9.26 14.31
N ASP A 492 -0.74 -9.26 13.76
CA ASP A 492 -1.03 -9.13 12.33
C ASP A 492 -2.11 -8.06 12.09
N TYR A 493 -2.04 -6.96 12.85
CA TYR A 493 -3.05 -5.90 12.72
C TYR A 493 -2.85 -5.11 11.40
N PRO A 494 -3.85 -5.07 10.51
CA PRO A 494 -3.71 -4.46 9.19
C PRO A 494 -3.89 -2.93 9.27
N GLN A 495 -2.92 -2.23 9.87
CA GLN A 495 -2.95 -0.77 10.08
C GLN A 495 -3.20 0.02 8.77
N HIS A 496 -2.73 -0.50 7.65
CA HIS A 496 -2.94 0.09 6.33
C HIS A 496 -4.43 0.21 5.94
N LEU A 497 -5.30 -0.69 6.42
CA LEU A 497 -6.74 -0.61 6.18
C LEU A 497 -7.40 0.49 7.02
N THR A 498 -6.94 0.70 8.26
CA THR A 498 -7.40 1.83 9.08
C THR A 498 -7.01 3.16 8.43
N ILE A 499 -5.79 3.28 7.88
CA ILE A 499 -5.37 4.48 7.17
C ILE A 499 -6.19 4.67 5.88
N GLU A 500 -6.46 3.59 5.14
CA GLU A 500 -7.32 3.66 3.96
C GLU A 500 -8.74 4.12 4.29
N ASP A 501 -9.36 3.62 5.37
CA ASP A 501 -10.67 4.10 5.82
C ASP A 501 -10.65 5.58 6.24
N THR A 502 -9.55 6.03 6.85
CA THR A 502 -9.32 7.44 7.18
C THR A 502 -9.31 8.31 5.92
N LEU A 503 -8.59 7.88 4.89
CA LEU A 503 -8.48 8.56 3.61
C LEU A 503 -9.83 8.59 2.86
N ASP A 504 -10.56 7.47 2.85
CA ASP A 504 -11.89 7.38 2.25
C ASP A 504 -12.86 8.38 2.88
N ASN A 505 -12.93 8.39 4.21
CA ASN A 505 -13.83 9.30 4.91
C ASN A 505 -13.40 10.76 4.72
N LEU A 506 -12.10 11.06 4.81
CA LEU A 506 -11.57 12.42 4.59
C LEU A 506 -11.95 12.96 3.21
N GLY A 507 -11.72 12.18 2.15
CA GLY A 507 -12.06 12.58 0.79
C GLY A 507 -13.55 12.89 0.65
N ARG A 508 -14.41 12.01 1.14
CA ARG A 508 -15.87 12.15 0.99
C ARG A 508 -16.45 13.25 1.87
N THR A 509 -15.97 13.36 3.10
CA THR A 509 -16.47 14.30 4.11
C THR A 509 -16.07 15.74 3.80
N PHE A 510 -14.80 15.99 3.50
CA PHE A 510 -14.29 17.36 3.36
C PHE A 510 -14.14 17.82 1.92
N LEU A 511 -13.82 16.91 0.99
CA LEU A 511 -13.61 17.27 -0.42
C LEU A 511 -14.82 16.94 -1.30
N GLY A 512 -15.73 16.06 -0.83
CA GLY A 512 -16.79 15.51 -1.67
C GLY A 512 -16.27 14.58 -2.78
N LEU A 513 -15.05 14.04 -2.62
CA LEU A 513 -14.35 13.23 -3.63
C LEU A 513 -14.07 11.82 -3.12
N SER A 514 -14.13 10.83 -4.00
CA SER A 514 -13.71 9.46 -3.67
C SER A 514 -12.23 9.28 -4.01
N ILE A 515 -11.35 9.27 -3.02
CA ILE A 515 -9.91 9.18 -3.31
C ILE A 515 -9.39 7.74 -3.41
N ASN A 516 -10.15 6.72 -2.98
CA ASN A 516 -9.64 5.34 -2.86
C ASN A 516 -9.27 4.68 -4.18
N CYS A 517 -9.86 5.06 -5.31
CA CYS A 517 -9.43 4.52 -6.59
C CYS A 517 -7.96 4.88 -6.89
N ALA A 518 -7.50 6.03 -6.36
CA ALA A 518 -6.12 6.47 -6.47
C ALA A 518 -5.13 5.53 -5.77
N ARG A 519 -5.58 4.59 -4.91
CA ARG A 519 -4.71 3.65 -4.18
C ARG A 519 -3.89 2.74 -5.09
N CYS A 520 -4.45 2.30 -6.21
CA CYS A 520 -3.82 1.31 -7.08
C CYS A 520 -3.37 1.89 -8.43
N HIS A 521 -4.01 2.97 -8.88
CA HIS A 521 -3.74 3.65 -10.14
C HIS A 521 -4.21 5.10 -10.03
N ASP A 522 -3.80 6.01 -10.93
CA ASP A 522 -4.33 7.38 -10.95
C ASP A 522 -5.86 7.39 -11.01
N HIS A 523 -6.50 8.29 -10.26
CA HIS A 523 -7.95 8.31 -10.17
C HIS A 523 -8.60 8.51 -11.55
N LYS A 524 -9.66 7.74 -11.82
CA LYS A 524 -10.24 7.60 -13.16
C LYS A 524 -10.85 8.89 -13.72
N PHE A 525 -11.35 9.75 -12.85
CA PHE A 525 -12.15 10.93 -13.22
C PHE A 525 -11.59 12.21 -12.60
N ASP A 526 -11.46 12.19 -11.27
CA ASP A 526 -10.87 13.29 -10.51
C ASP A 526 -9.35 13.36 -10.69
N PRO A 527 -8.77 14.58 -10.65
CA PRO A 527 -7.35 14.81 -10.86
C PRO A 527 -6.56 14.50 -9.59
N ILE A 528 -6.54 13.23 -9.20
CA ILE A 528 -5.85 12.72 -8.02
C ILE A 528 -4.94 11.60 -8.49
N SER A 529 -3.63 11.83 -8.42
CA SER A 529 -2.67 10.80 -8.80
C SER A 529 -2.52 9.74 -7.71
N ASN A 530 -1.97 8.59 -8.09
CA ASN A 530 -1.55 7.57 -7.14
C ASN A 530 -0.51 8.11 -6.15
N GLU A 531 0.38 8.98 -6.64
CA GLU A 531 1.39 9.65 -5.82
C GLU A 531 0.75 10.55 -4.75
N ASP A 532 -0.26 11.35 -5.11
CA ASP A 532 -1.01 12.19 -4.16
C ASP A 532 -1.65 11.35 -3.05
N TYR A 533 -2.24 10.21 -3.43
CA TYR A 533 -2.84 9.28 -2.46
C TYR A 533 -1.79 8.76 -1.46
N TYR A 534 -0.63 8.31 -1.94
CA TYR A 534 0.42 7.80 -1.05
C TYR A 534 1.16 8.90 -0.27
N ALA A 535 1.19 10.13 -0.78
CA ALA A 535 1.65 11.30 -0.03
C ALA A 535 0.74 11.56 1.19
N LEU A 536 -0.59 11.53 1.00
CA LEU A 536 -1.55 11.60 2.11
C LEU A 536 -1.44 10.39 3.04
N TYR A 537 -1.30 9.18 2.50
CA TYR A 537 -1.08 7.98 3.30
C TYR A 537 0.13 8.14 4.22
N GLY A 538 1.25 8.69 3.74
CA GLY A 538 2.45 8.92 4.53
C GLY A 538 2.23 9.81 5.76
N ILE A 539 1.38 10.83 5.64
CA ILE A 539 0.99 11.71 6.75
C ILE A 539 0.27 10.89 7.83
N PHE A 540 -0.74 10.12 7.46
CA PHE A 540 -1.51 9.32 8.40
C PHE A 540 -0.74 8.11 8.93
N ASN A 541 0.19 7.54 8.16
CA ASN A 541 1.08 6.48 8.64
C ASN A 541 2.06 6.99 9.72
N SER A 542 2.35 8.29 9.71
CA SER A 542 3.15 8.98 10.75
C SER A 542 2.30 9.42 11.95
N THR A 543 1.03 9.03 12.01
CA THR A 543 0.12 9.37 13.10
C THR A 543 -0.04 8.19 14.06
N ARG A 544 0.04 8.44 15.37
CA ARG A 544 -0.28 7.45 16.40
C ARG A 544 -1.79 7.39 16.61
N TYR A 545 -2.40 6.30 16.16
CA TYR A 545 -3.82 6.04 16.38
C TYR A 545 -4.07 5.46 17.78
N PRO A 546 -5.21 5.81 18.41
CA PRO A 546 -5.63 5.17 19.65
C PRO A 546 -6.06 3.73 19.36
N TRP A 547 -5.71 2.81 20.25
CA TRP A 547 -6.07 1.40 20.13
C TRP A 547 -7.29 1.10 21.02
N PRO A 548 -8.44 0.71 20.45
CA PRO A 548 -9.65 0.47 21.22
C PRO A 548 -9.66 -0.89 21.93
N GLY A 549 -8.85 -1.84 21.46
CA GLY A 549 -8.98 -3.25 21.82
C GLY A 549 -9.69 -4.03 20.70
N ILE A 550 -9.53 -5.36 20.73
CA ILE A 550 -10.14 -6.33 19.81
C ILE A 550 -10.48 -7.61 20.59
N GLU A 551 -11.15 -8.59 19.95
CA GLU A 551 -11.60 -9.82 20.61
C GLU A 551 -10.50 -10.56 21.39
N LEU A 552 -9.32 -10.72 20.77
CA LEU A 552 -8.18 -11.42 21.36
C LEU A 552 -7.28 -10.54 22.24
N ASP A 553 -7.40 -9.21 22.15
CA ASP A 553 -6.69 -8.25 23.01
C ASP A 553 -7.57 -7.04 23.33
N LYS A 554 -8.35 -7.20 24.40
CA LYS A 554 -9.40 -6.28 24.84
C LYS A 554 -8.88 -5.00 25.51
N LYS A 555 -7.57 -4.77 25.49
CA LYS A 555 -6.94 -3.68 26.25
C LYS A 555 -6.82 -2.43 25.41
N GLN A 556 -7.44 -1.33 25.85
CA GLN A 556 -7.17 0.01 25.29
C GLN A 556 -5.73 0.47 25.57
N ARG A 557 -5.10 1.11 24.58
CA ARG A 557 -3.77 1.73 24.67
C ARG A 557 -3.65 2.92 23.71
N ASP A 558 -2.55 3.66 23.81
CA ASP A 558 -2.24 4.80 22.94
C ASP A 558 -3.28 5.96 22.97
N LEU A 559 -4.14 5.99 23.99
CA LEU A 559 -5.06 7.11 24.23
C LEU A 559 -4.28 8.39 24.58
N VAL A 560 -4.83 9.54 24.22
CA VAL A 560 -4.16 10.84 24.44
C VAL A 560 -4.56 11.41 25.80
N PRO A 561 -3.59 11.70 26.69
CA PRO A 561 -3.89 12.24 28.01
C PRO A 561 -4.31 13.71 27.95
N LEU A 562 -5.41 14.03 28.63
CA LEU A 562 -5.89 15.40 28.82
C LEU A 562 -5.28 15.97 30.09
N VAL A 563 -4.03 16.42 29.98
CA VAL A 563 -3.23 17.00 31.07
C VAL A 563 -2.65 18.35 30.68
N PRO A 564 -2.37 19.25 31.66
CA PRO A 564 -1.76 20.53 31.37
C PRO A 564 -0.50 20.38 30.54
N ILE A 565 -0.19 21.36 29.70
CA ILE A 565 1.00 21.26 28.83
C ILE A 565 2.29 21.00 29.62
N SER A 566 2.40 21.59 30.82
CA SER A 566 3.50 21.40 31.76
C SER A 566 3.64 19.95 32.25
N MET A 567 2.56 19.17 32.23
CA MET A 567 2.51 17.78 32.67
C MET A 567 2.55 16.79 31.51
N LYS A 568 2.50 17.24 30.25
CA LYS A 568 2.45 16.35 29.05
C LYS A 568 3.59 15.33 29.05
N ALA A 569 4.82 15.77 29.25
CA ALA A 569 5.99 14.89 29.28
C ALA A 569 5.93 13.86 30.42
N GLN A 570 5.45 14.28 31.61
CA GLN A 570 5.29 13.40 32.75
C GLN A 570 4.19 12.35 32.52
N ALA A 571 3.06 12.76 31.93
CA ALA A 571 1.96 11.87 31.61
C ALA A 571 2.37 10.84 30.55
N GLU A 572 3.09 11.27 29.51
CA GLU A 572 3.62 10.38 28.49
C GLU A 572 4.66 9.41 29.06
N ALA A 573 5.57 9.88 29.91
CA ALA A 573 6.54 9.02 30.59
C ALA A 573 5.84 7.95 31.46
N LYS A 574 4.80 8.33 32.22
CA LYS A 574 3.99 7.39 33.01
C LYS A 574 3.23 6.37 32.13
N ARG A 575 2.74 6.79 30.96
CA ARG A 575 2.09 5.91 29.98
C ARG A 575 3.09 4.88 29.45
N VAL A 576 4.24 5.34 28.98
CA VAL A 576 5.30 4.50 28.42
C VAL A 576 5.86 3.54 29.48
N GLU A 577 6.11 4.01 30.70
CA GLU A 577 6.56 3.17 31.82
C GLU A 577 5.56 2.04 32.12
N ARG A 578 4.28 2.39 32.19
CA ARG A 578 3.22 1.41 32.38
C ARG A 578 3.14 0.41 31.24
N GLU A 579 3.26 0.84 29.99
CA GLU A 579 3.25 -0.05 28.83
C GLU A 579 4.45 -1.00 28.82
N LYS A 580 5.64 -0.50 29.18
CA LYS A 580 6.85 -1.33 29.37
C LYS A 580 6.63 -2.38 30.46
N GLU A 581 6.08 -2.00 31.62
CA GLU A 581 5.84 -2.93 32.72
C GLU A 581 4.76 -3.97 32.38
N MET A 582 3.68 -3.57 31.71
CA MET A 582 2.67 -4.48 31.19
C MET A 582 3.27 -5.47 30.19
N THR A 583 4.13 -5.00 29.29
CA THR A 583 4.82 -5.85 28.30
C THR A 583 5.76 -6.83 28.98
N ARG A 584 6.50 -6.37 30.00
CA ARG A 584 7.41 -7.21 30.81
C ARG A 584 6.65 -8.33 31.50
N LEU A 585 5.55 -8.00 32.21
CA LEU A 585 4.71 -8.96 32.91
C LEU A 585 4.05 -9.97 31.95
N ARG A 586 3.63 -9.53 30.76
CA ARG A 586 3.09 -10.41 29.72
C ARG A 586 4.15 -11.40 29.22
N LYS A 587 5.33 -10.90 28.83
CA LYS A 587 6.46 -11.75 28.41
C LYS A 587 6.87 -12.74 29.51
N GLU A 588 6.88 -12.30 30.77
CA GLU A 588 7.15 -13.17 31.93
C GLU A 588 6.10 -14.28 32.06
N ALA A 589 4.81 -13.95 31.99
CA ALA A 589 3.73 -14.92 32.06
C ALA A 589 3.77 -15.92 30.87
N ASP A 590 3.99 -15.44 29.65
CA ASP A 590 4.07 -16.27 28.45
C ASP A 590 5.27 -17.20 28.48
N LYS A 591 6.43 -16.70 28.93
CA LYS A 591 7.63 -17.53 29.14
C LYS A 591 7.38 -18.61 30.19
N LEU A 592 6.84 -18.26 31.36
CA LEU A 592 6.53 -19.23 32.41
C LEU A 592 5.51 -20.28 31.93
N LYS A 593 4.54 -19.87 31.10
CA LYS A 593 3.58 -20.78 30.47
C LYS A 593 4.23 -21.74 29.48
N ALA A 594 5.22 -21.29 28.71
CA ALA A 594 6.01 -22.14 27.83
C ALA A 594 6.89 -23.11 28.64
N ASP A 595 7.62 -22.61 29.63
CA ASP A 595 8.52 -23.39 30.49
C ASP A 595 7.75 -24.48 31.28
N LEU A 596 6.50 -24.21 31.68
CA LEU A 596 5.63 -25.18 32.36
C LEU A 596 5.37 -26.46 31.54
N LYS A 597 5.43 -26.38 30.19
CA LYS A 597 5.22 -27.55 29.32
C LYS A 597 6.34 -28.57 29.46
N THR A 598 7.58 -28.11 29.70
CA THR A 598 8.80 -28.93 29.76
C THR A 598 9.38 -29.07 31.16
N ALA A 599 8.82 -28.36 32.16
CA ALA A 599 9.30 -28.39 33.54
C ALA A 599 9.16 -29.76 34.23
N ALA A 600 10.16 -30.11 35.04
CA ALA A 600 10.11 -31.27 35.93
C ALA A 600 8.97 -31.14 36.97
N LYS A 601 8.40 -32.28 37.37
CA LYS A 601 7.14 -32.36 38.15
C LYS A 601 7.21 -31.62 39.49
N ASP A 602 8.39 -31.59 40.10
CA ASP A 602 8.73 -30.89 41.35
C ASP A 602 8.76 -29.36 41.20
N LYS A 603 9.05 -28.84 40.00
CA LYS A 603 9.13 -27.39 39.73
C LYS A 603 7.84 -26.78 39.18
N LYS A 604 6.91 -27.61 38.69
CA LYS A 604 5.66 -27.16 38.06
C LYS A 604 4.81 -26.28 38.98
N ALA A 605 4.59 -26.69 40.23
CA ALA A 605 3.76 -25.94 41.17
C ALA A 605 4.30 -24.52 41.44
N ALA A 606 5.62 -24.40 41.64
CA ALA A 606 6.27 -23.11 41.88
C ALA A 606 6.24 -22.20 40.63
N MET A 607 6.44 -22.76 39.43
CA MET A 607 6.35 -22.01 38.17
C MET A 607 4.91 -21.57 37.87
N GLU A 608 3.93 -22.42 38.15
CA GLU A 608 2.51 -22.08 37.99
C GLU A 608 2.08 -20.95 38.93
N ALA A 609 2.55 -20.96 40.19
CA ALA A 609 2.33 -19.88 41.13
C ALA A 609 2.90 -18.55 40.62
N LYS A 610 4.16 -18.55 40.12
CA LYS A 610 4.78 -17.35 39.52
C LYS A 610 4.05 -16.86 38.28
N MET A 611 3.59 -17.77 37.42
CA MET A 611 2.82 -17.43 36.21
C MET A 611 1.51 -16.73 36.61
N LYS A 612 0.76 -17.30 37.57
CA LYS A 612 -0.47 -16.72 38.09
C LYS A 612 -0.23 -15.37 38.77
N GLU A 613 0.87 -15.22 39.50
CA GLU A 613 1.27 -13.95 40.09
C GLU A 613 1.56 -12.87 39.04
N ALA A 614 2.33 -13.20 37.99
CA ALA A 614 2.59 -12.29 36.88
C ALA A 614 1.29 -11.90 36.14
N GLN A 615 0.40 -12.86 35.90
CA GLN A 615 -0.93 -12.61 35.31
C GLN A 615 -1.81 -11.73 36.20
N ALA A 616 -1.81 -11.96 37.52
CA ALA A 616 -2.56 -11.16 38.47
C ALA A 616 -2.04 -9.72 38.54
N LYS A 617 -0.71 -9.53 38.56
CA LYS A 617 -0.07 -8.20 38.49
C LYS A 617 -0.41 -7.49 37.18
N LEU A 618 -0.35 -8.20 36.05
CA LEU A 618 -0.72 -7.69 34.73
C LEU A 618 -2.19 -7.23 34.72
N ALA A 619 -3.11 -8.05 35.23
CA ALA A 619 -4.53 -7.74 35.30
C ALA A 619 -4.82 -6.54 36.23
N ALA A 620 -4.16 -6.47 37.39
CA ALA A 620 -4.28 -5.35 38.32
C ALA A 620 -3.75 -4.05 37.69
N LEU A 621 -2.61 -4.10 37.02
CA LEU A 621 -2.02 -2.96 36.32
C LEU A 621 -2.87 -2.55 35.12
N ALA A 622 -3.55 -3.47 34.42
CA ALA A 622 -4.52 -3.14 33.39
C ALA A 622 -5.75 -2.39 33.95
N LYS A 623 -6.27 -2.82 35.10
CA LYS A 623 -7.48 -2.23 35.72
C LYS A 623 -7.25 -0.88 36.40
N LYS A 624 -6.05 -0.63 36.92
CA LYS A 624 -5.73 0.63 37.62
C LYS A 624 -5.76 1.79 36.60
N PRO A 625 -6.63 2.79 36.64
CA PRO A 625 -6.55 3.91 35.68
C PRO A 625 -5.26 4.73 35.89
N LEU A 626 -4.75 5.35 34.83
CA LEU A 626 -3.75 6.42 35.00
C LEU A 626 -4.44 7.63 35.65
N PRO A 627 -3.71 8.49 36.40
CA PRO A 627 -4.32 9.54 37.23
C PRO A 627 -4.78 10.77 36.42
N PHE A 628 -5.18 10.59 35.18
CA PHE A 628 -5.62 11.65 34.27
C PHE A 628 -6.68 11.12 33.29
N GLU A 629 -7.49 12.03 32.77
CA GLU A 629 -8.48 11.71 31.74
C GLU A 629 -7.84 11.50 30.37
N PHE A 630 -8.57 10.84 29.48
CA PHE A 630 -8.11 10.50 28.13
C PHE A 630 -9.14 10.86 27.09
N ALA A 631 -8.64 11.28 25.93
CA ALA A 631 -9.40 11.33 24.69
C ALA A 631 -9.07 10.10 23.83
N TYR A 632 -10.09 9.57 23.14
CA TYR A 632 -9.89 8.68 22.01
C TYR A 632 -9.62 9.55 20.79
N ALA A 633 -8.35 9.89 20.62
CA ALA A 633 -7.85 10.90 19.70
C ALA A 633 -6.52 10.44 19.14
N VAL A 634 -6.09 11.05 18.03
CA VAL A 634 -4.75 10.80 17.49
C VAL A 634 -3.72 11.75 18.07
N ALA A 635 -2.46 11.37 17.96
CA ALA A 635 -1.33 12.23 18.25
C ALA A 635 -0.22 12.00 17.22
N ASP A 636 0.56 13.03 16.93
CA ASP A 636 1.80 12.90 16.17
C ASP A 636 2.71 11.80 16.74
N ALA A 637 3.12 10.85 15.89
CA ALA A 637 4.07 9.83 16.29
C ALA A 637 5.47 10.44 16.28
N ALA A 638 5.92 10.94 17.44
CA ALA A 638 7.29 11.42 17.58
C ALA A 638 8.31 10.35 17.13
N LYS A 639 8.84 10.54 15.92
CA LYS A 639 9.83 9.73 15.18
C LYS A 639 9.43 8.27 14.89
N VAL A 640 9.05 8.03 13.63
CA VAL A 640 9.34 6.77 12.94
C VAL A 640 10.85 6.69 12.77
N GLY A 641 11.52 5.93 13.63
CA GLY A 641 12.97 5.79 13.62
C GLY A 641 13.46 4.93 14.77
N ASP A 642 13.35 3.62 14.60
CA ASP A 642 14.42 2.62 14.80
C ASP A 642 14.03 1.32 14.09
#